data_AF-A0A945XUY1-F1
#
_entry.id   AF-A0A945XUY1-F1
#
_cell.length_a   1.000
_cell.length_b   1.000
_cell.length_c   1.000
_cell.angle_alpha   90.00
_cell.angle_beta   90.00
_cell.angle_gamma   90.00
#
_symmetry.space_group_name_H-M   'P 1'
#
loop_
_entity.id
_entity.type
_entity.pdbx_description
1 polymer ?
#
loop_
_entity_poly.entity_id
_entity_poly.type
_entity_poly.pdbx_seq_one_letter_code
_entity_poly.pdbx_strand_id
1 'polypeptide(L)'
;PMIIPLSAKNEQALKEAIVKLRPLVETVSLADLAYTLQIGRDAMRHRLAFVVSQTAQLSRQMDAFLNGIESEIADAGIVQGRVGRGHVETFDPRQCEAAEIAKRWVAGADVDWSRLNSGNGLRRLSLPSYAFQPKRFRLPTPDSTVPAQNPLLPLVDGPGRFVLKLKGDEFFLTDHKVAGKPVLPGVAYLEIVRAAAVHLGIEKPLLRNVVWLKPVVVEGPVTLEIEFGELSEGERQSRIYRLSDTGEREEHAQVRVAAASDPSERVMVDLSKLQSSHPQCHDVRQIYSIFSGMGLVYGPGHQAIEELATGQDDAGQRQVLAHLALPQTVPQNHDHFGLHPSLLDGAFQAVLGMVLQDDGSEPTETALPFALDSLELLGPWEPHMWVHVRSAHTGRETGRVRKTDIDLIADDGTVRIRLRGFAVRMAAATKVRVDVQLFAPEWRPVESDGVTEGNSIDRHLFLTNDSFNARELAAALAGWTIHTLPHDASASLTRRYTMMADALLSELQDLTHGARLAPTLVQILLPEDPDLEPLTGLTGMLRTACLEYPALQGQLITANPQMPSTNLATELVRASADQVGSRLRIISEGLQSEVWTVANTQAAPEIWKWRENGVYLITGGGGGIARLLTRFILDAAPETMIILAGRSPLPKDVANWLEIEVPERVQYLTVDVSDREAMVDLIAGIRRRHHHLHGVFHAAGVLDDSALSSKTPEGLAAVLAPKVAVAELLDKAIGSEPLDFLVLFSSLASALGSPGQADYAAANGFLDGYAMRRDWRRQNGLCHGKTISIAWPLWREGGMQMDETSQARLARTTGLVPLETVDAMTALSRALASDTSRCLVAAGERDAVRRMVENRTTESKLPLDQADIKKTVQAVADGPRQVEGLQNRLLAALQQIISDQLKVPVEELDLDTQLTEYGFDSISFTQLSNALNDRFDLDIIPTLFFECPTLEELSSHLSSQYTEAILAVLGGGAHEVAPNAPKNMGAEAVKNGPDRISPNASIEKPSIETASGQTGEAIAIIGMSAQFPQASDVEAFWQNL
;
A
#
# COMPACT_ATOMS: atom_id res chain seq x y z
N PRO A 1 -14.47 -15.60 -66.32
CA PRO A 1 -13.44 -14.76 -65.67
C PRO A 1 -13.29 -15.07 -64.17
N MET A 2 -12.05 -15.19 -63.72
CA MET A 2 -11.64 -15.38 -62.32
C MET A 2 -11.05 -14.09 -61.77
N ILE A 3 -11.16 -13.91 -60.46
CA ILE A 3 -10.63 -12.75 -59.74
C ILE A 3 -9.40 -13.20 -58.96
N ILE A 4 -8.27 -12.54 -59.18
CA ILE A 4 -7.01 -12.78 -58.45
C ILE A 4 -6.79 -11.60 -57.50
N PRO A 5 -7.22 -11.70 -56.23
CA PRO A 5 -7.03 -10.64 -55.24
C PRO A 5 -5.62 -10.70 -54.65
N LEU A 6 -4.98 -9.54 -54.55
CA LEU A 6 -3.74 -9.32 -53.82
C LEU A 6 -3.91 -8.11 -52.91
N SER A 7 -3.37 -8.19 -51.70
CA SER A 7 -3.38 -7.05 -50.79
C SER A 7 -2.08 -6.95 -49.99
N ALA A 8 -1.75 -5.73 -49.58
CA ALA A 8 -0.56 -5.47 -48.77
C ALA A 8 -0.70 -4.24 -47.86
N LYS A 9 0.24 -4.12 -46.92
CA LYS A 9 0.35 -2.93 -46.06
C LYS A 9 0.87 -1.71 -46.83
N ASN A 10 1.54 -1.83 -47.97
CA ASN A 10 1.95 -0.68 -48.79
C ASN A 10 2.11 -1.13 -50.25
N GLU A 11 2.20 -0.15 -51.15
CA GLU A 11 2.32 -0.40 -52.60
C GLU A 11 3.59 -1.18 -52.96
N GLN A 12 4.71 -0.93 -52.25
CA GLN A 12 5.97 -1.63 -52.47
C GLN A 12 5.85 -3.14 -52.18
N ALA A 13 5.24 -3.51 -51.05
CA ALA A 13 4.99 -4.89 -50.69
C ALA A 13 4.03 -5.60 -51.65
N LEU A 14 3.11 -4.85 -52.28
CA LEU A 14 2.21 -5.36 -53.31
C LEU A 14 2.98 -5.72 -54.60
N LYS A 15 3.90 -4.86 -55.03
CA LYS A 15 4.82 -5.15 -56.16
C LYS A 15 5.70 -6.36 -55.87
N GLU A 16 6.27 -6.45 -54.67
CA GLU A 16 7.07 -7.60 -54.24
C GLU A 16 6.26 -8.90 -54.19
N ALA A 17 5.00 -8.85 -53.76
CA ALA A 17 4.11 -10.01 -53.79
C ALA A 17 3.85 -10.50 -55.22
N ILE A 18 3.68 -9.59 -56.18
CA ILE A 18 3.54 -9.94 -57.60
C ILE A 18 4.84 -10.55 -58.14
N VAL A 19 6.00 -9.97 -57.84
CA VAL A 19 7.31 -10.51 -58.26
C VAL A 19 7.51 -11.93 -57.75
N LYS A 20 7.12 -12.23 -56.51
CA LYS A 20 7.21 -13.59 -55.94
C LYS A 20 6.20 -14.56 -56.55
N LEU A 21 5.00 -14.07 -56.88
CA LEU A 21 3.92 -14.92 -57.40
C LEU A 21 4.08 -15.21 -58.90
N ARG A 22 4.63 -14.27 -59.67
CA ARG A 22 4.76 -14.32 -61.13
C ARG A 22 5.34 -15.62 -61.69
N PRO A 23 6.41 -16.21 -61.14
CA PRO A 23 6.98 -17.46 -61.66
C PRO A 23 6.07 -18.68 -61.50
N LEU A 24 5.13 -18.63 -60.54
CA LEU A 24 4.23 -19.75 -60.23
C LEU A 24 2.95 -19.73 -61.04
N VAL A 25 2.59 -18.57 -61.60
CA VAL A 25 1.33 -18.39 -62.34
C VAL A 25 1.21 -19.36 -63.52
N GLU A 26 2.32 -19.65 -64.20
CA GLU A 26 2.34 -20.53 -65.38
C GLU A 26 2.42 -22.02 -65.02
N THR A 27 2.73 -22.36 -63.77
CA THR A 27 2.95 -23.74 -63.31
C THR A 27 1.76 -24.33 -62.56
N VAL A 28 0.74 -23.52 -62.26
CA VAL A 28 -0.44 -23.91 -61.50
C VAL A 28 -1.74 -23.66 -62.25
N SER A 29 -2.80 -24.36 -61.85
CA SER A 29 -4.15 -24.10 -62.34
C SER A 29 -4.60 -22.69 -61.93
N LEU A 30 -5.08 -21.91 -62.91
CA LEU A 30 -5.62 -20.57 -62.67
C LEU A 30 -6.78 -20.58 -61.66
N ALA A 31 -7.58 -21.65 -61.66
CA ALA A 31 -8.72 -21.80 -60.76
C ALA A 31 -8.28 -22.03 -59.31
N ASP A 32 -7.29 -22.91 -59.10
CA ASP A 32 -6.74 -23.20 -57.78
C ASP A 32 -5.96 -22.00 -57.21
N LEU A 33 -5.29 -21.25 -58.09
CA LEU A 33 -4.62 -20.01 -57.74
C LEU A 33 -5.60 -18.92 -57.28
N ALA A 34 -6.68 -18.70 -58.03
CA ALA A 34 -7.74 -17.76 -57.67
C ALA A 34 -8.36 -18.12 -56.32
N TYR A 35 -8.75 -19.39 -56.16
CA TYR A 35 -9.33 -19.92 -54.92
C TYR A 35 -8.40 -19.70 -53.72
N THR A 36 -7.13 -20.06 -53.85
CA THR A 36 -6.14 -19.94 -52.78
C THR A 36 -5.95 -18.49 -52.33
N LEU A 37 -5.91 -17.54 -53.27
CA LEU A 37 -5.71 -16.13 -52.94
C LEU A 37 -6.97 -15.46 -52.39
N GLN A 38 -8.16 -15.92 -52.79
CA GLN A 38 -9.44 -15.41 -52.32
C GLN A 38 -9.72 -15.76 -50.85
N ILE A 39 -9.47 -17.01 -50.44
CA ILE A 39 -9.81 -17.49 -49.08
C ILE A 39 -8.60 -17.60 -48.15
N GLY A 40 -7.38 -17.63 -48.69
CA GLY A 40 -6.16 -17.94 -47.95
C GLY A 40 -5.32 -16.72 -47.56
N ARG A 41 -5.82 -15.50 -47.78
CA ARG A 41 -5.09 -14.25 -47.52
C ARG A 41 -5.99 -13.20 -46.88
N ASP A 42 -5.48 -12.53 -45.87
CA ASP A 42 -6.13 -11.36 -45.27
C ASP A 42 -6.19 -10.19 -46.26
N ALA A 43 -7.31 -9.46 -46.26
CA ALA A 43 -7.52 -8.31 -47.13
C ALA A 43 -7.03 -7.00 -46.48
N MET A 44 -5.78 -6.63 -46.74
CA MET A 44 -5.10 -5.44 -46.21
C MET A 44 -5.52 -4.12 -46.91
N ARG A 45 -4.92 -3.00 -46.48
CA ARG A 45 -5.33 -1.63 -46.87
C ARG A 45 -5.03 -1.24 -48.32
N HIS A 46 -3.95 -1.75 -48.92
CA HIS A 46 -3.70 -1.59 -50.36
C HIS A 46 -4.17 -2.86 -51.06
N ARG A 47 -5.14 -2.74 -51.97
CA ARG A 47 -5.79 -3.87 -52.64
C ARG A 47 -5.63 -3.75 -54.15
N LEU A 48 -5.38 -4.87 -54.79
CA LEU A 48 -5.24 -5.03 -56.23
C LEU A 48 -5.95 -6.31 -56.66
N ALA A 49 -6.79 -6.23 -57.67
CA ALA A 49 -7.49 -7.38 -58.22
C ALA A 49 -7.27 -7.47 -59.73
N PHE A 50 -6.92 -8.66 -60.21
CA PHE A 50 -6.85 -8.97 -61.63
C PHE A 50 -8.06 -9.79 -62.05
N VAL A 51 -8.79 -9.33 -63.08
CA VAL A 51 -9.91 -10.06 -63.66
C VAL A 51 -9.45 -10.71 -64.97
N VAL A 52 -9.36 -12.04 -64.98
CA VAL A 52 -8.70 -12.80 -66.05
C VAL A 52 -9.49 -14.03 -66.44
N SER A 53 -9.40 -14.45 -67.70
CA SER A 53 -9.97 -15.74 -68.15
C SER A 53 -8.90 -16.76 -68.54
N GLN A 54 -7.63 -16.34 -68.67
CA GLN A 54 -6.52 -17.20 -69.08
C GLN A 54 -5.22 -16.82 -68.37
N THR A 55 -4.35 -17.79 -68.11
CA THR A 55 -3.06 -17.60 -67.42
C THR A 55 -2.13 -16.61 -68.14
N ALA A 56 -2.11 -16.64 -69.47
CA ALA A 56 -1.33 -15.68 -70.28
C ALA A 56 -1.82 -14.23 -70.13
N GLN A 57 -3.10 -14.02 -69.80
CA GLN A 57 -3.65 -12.71 -69.52
C GLN A 57 -3.18 -12.18 -68.17
N LEU A 58 -3.22 -13.02 -67.12
CA LEU A 58 -2.72 -12.68 -65.79
C LEU A 58 -1.24 -12.31 -65.80
N SER A 59 -0.45 -13.09 -66.52
CA SER A 59 0.98 -12.88 -66.72
C SER A 59 1.29 -11.49 -67.30
N ARG A 60 0.59 -11.13 -68.40
CA ARG A 60 0.73 -9.80 -69.01
C ARG A 60 0.29 -8.66 -68.09
N GLN A 61 -0.84 -8.82 -67.40
CA GLN A 61 -1.34 -7.79 -66.47
C GLN A 61 -0.40 -7.57 -65.28
N MET A 62 0.19 -8.63 -64.74
CA MET A 62 1.21 -8.53 -63.69
C MET A 62 2.45 -7.77 -64.17
N ASP A 63 2.93 -8.08 -65.38
CA ASP A 63 4.10 -7.40 -65.96
C ASP A 63 3.80 -5.93 -66.25
N ALA A 64 2.61 -5.60 -66.78
CA ALA A 64 2.16 -4.22 -67.00
C ALA A 64 2.09 -3.41 -65.69
N PHE A 65 1.58 -4.02 -64.62
CA PHE A 65 1.52 -3.38 -63.30
C PHE A 65 2.93 -3.16 -62.70
N LEU A 66 3.84 -4.13 -62.85
CA LEU A 66 5.22 -3.98 -62.39
C LEU A 66 6.00 -2.90 -63.15
N ASN A 67 5.73 -2.75 -64.45
CA ASN A 67 6.39 -1.77 -65.32
C ASN A 67 5.77 -0.37 -65.28
N GLY A 68 4.63 -0.19 -64.59
CA GLY A 68 3.98 1.12 -64.41
C GLY A 68 3.37 1.72 -65.68
N ILE A 69 2.92 0.88 -66.63
CA ILE A 69 2.39 1.34 -67.91
C ILE A 69 0.90 1.69 -67.77
N GLU A 70 0.59 2.96 -67.45
CA GLU A 70 -0.79 3.43 -67.18
C GLU A 70 -1.80 3.17 -68.32
N SER A 71 -1.34 3.22 -69.58
CA SER A 71 -2.20 3.01 -70.76
C SER A 71 -2.72 1.57 -70.92
N GLU A 72 -2.07 0.59 -70.29
CA GLU A 72 -2.51 -0.82 -70.30
C GLU A 72 -3.32 -1.18 -69.04
N ILE A 73 -3.25 -0.37 -67.97
CA ILE A 73 -3.94 -0.63 -66.69
C ILE A 73 -5.43 -0.26 -66.77
N ALA A 74 -5.81 0.75 -67.58
CA ALA A 74 -7.19 1.21 -67.69
C ALA A 74 -8.12 0.28 -68.51
N ASP A 75 -7.59 -0.45 -69.51
CA ASP A 75 -8.36 -1.31 -70.43
C ASP A 75 -8.18 -2.82 -70.18
N ALA A 76 -7.36 -3.23 -69.21
CA ALA A 76 -7.01 -4.64 -69.00
C ALA A 76 -7.74 -5.35 -67.84
N GLY A 77 -8.74 -4.77 -67.17
CA GLY A 77 -9.43 -5.45 -66.06
C GLY A 77 -8.57 -5.59 -64.79
N ILE A 78 -7.63 -4.65 -64.58
CA ILE A 78 -6.86 -4.47 -63.36
C ILE A 78 -7.56 -3.42 -62.50
N VAL A 79 -7.81 -3.72 -61.24
CA VAL A 79 -8.47 -2.79 -60.31
C VAL A 79 -7.59 -2.59 -59.09
N GLN A 80 -7.25 -1.34 -58.77
CA GLN A 80 -6.39 -1.00 -57.63
C GLN A 80 -6.99 0.11 -56.77
N GLY A 81 -6.69 0.09 -55.48
CA GLY A 81 -7.26 1.05 -54.54
C GLY A 81 -6.69 0.93 -53.14
N ARG A 82 -7.00 1.93 -52.33
CA ARG A 82 -6.61 2.00 -50.92
C ARG A 82 -7.86 2.21 -50.07
N VAL A 83 -8.06 1.32 -49.12
CA VAL A 83 -9.22 1.33 -48.22
C VAL A 83 -8.96 2.34 -47.09
N GLY A 84 -9.91 3.27 -46.89
CA GLY A 84 -9.94 4.22 -45.77
C GLY A 84 -10.61 3.64 -44.51
N ARG A 85 -10.66 4.41 -43.40
CA ARG A 85 -11.44 4.02 -42.21
C ARG A 85 -12.92 4.41 -42.43
N GLY A 86 -13.81 3.42 -42.50
CA GLY A 86 -15.25 3.63 -42.71
C GLY A 86 -15.98 2.34 -43.14
N HIS A 87 -17.31 2.38 -43.06
CA HIS A 87 -18.27 1.26 -43.17
C HIS A 87 -17.90 0.17 -44.22
N VAL A 88 -17.97 -1.10 -43.81
CA VAL A 88 -17.75 -2.28 -44.66
C VAL A 88 -19.09 -2.65 -45.31
N GLU A 89 -19.25 -2.33 -46.58
CA GLU A 89 -20.41 -2.78 -47.36
C GLU A 89 -20.29 -4.30 -47.62
N THR A 90 -21.37 -5.04 -47.39
CA THR A 90 -21.49 -6.47 -47.71
C THR A 90 -22.47 -6.65 -48.88
N PHE A 91 -22.19 -7.58 -49.79
CA PHE A 91 -23.05 -7.86 -50.95
C PHE A 91 -22.99 -9.34 -51.32
N ASP A 92 -24.01 -9.85 -52.03
CA ASP A 92 -24.00 -11.23 -52.54
C ASP A 92 -23.19 -11.30 -53.84
N PRO A 93 -21.99 -11.91 -53.85
CA PRO A 93 -21.14 -11.91 -55.04
C PRO A 93 -21.73 -12.71 -56.21
N ARG A 94 -22.75 -13.56 -55.98
CA ARG A 94 -23.42 -14.32 -57.07
C ARG A 94 -24.30 -13.46 -57.97
N GLN A 95 -24.65 -12.25 -57.51
CA GLN A 95 -25.50 -11.31 -58.26
C GLN A 95 -24.70 -10.26 -59.05
N CYS A 96 -23.37 -10.27 -58.95
CA CYS A 96 -22.48 -9.31 -59.57
C CYS A 96 -21.57 -9.97 -60.60
N GLU A 97 -21.19 -9.23 -61.65
CA GLU A 97 -20.15 -9.69 -62.56
C GLU A 97 -18.76 -9.61 -61.92
N ALA A 98 -17.81 -10.43 -62.38
CA ALA A 98 -16.47 -10.51 -61.78
C ALA A 98 -15.73 -9.15 -61.70
N ALA A 99 -15.94 -8.28 -62.69
CA ALA A 99 -15.36 -6.94 -62.71
C ALA A 99 -15.95 -6.02 -61.63
N GLU A 100 -17.23 -6.19 -61.30
CA GLU A 100 -17.91 -5.43 -60.25
C GLU A 100 -17.47 -5.90 -58.86
N ILE A 101 -17.36 -7.22 -58.66
CA ILE A 101 -16.85 -7.82 -57.42
C ILE A 101 -15.44 -7.31 -57.12
N ALA A 102 -14.56 -7.29 -58.14
CA ALA A 102 -13.20 -6.78 -58.00
C ALA A 102 -13.16 -5.30 -57.58
N LYS A 103 -14.01 -4.45 -58.17
CA LYS A 103 -14.12 -3.02 -57.81
C LYS A 103 -14.58 -2.82 -56.37
N ARG A 104 -15.63 -3.53 -55.94
CA ARG A 104 -16.16 -3.43 -54.58
C ARG A 104 -15.14 -3.92 -53.55
N TRP A 105 -14.48 -5.06 -53.81
CA TRP A 105 -13.45 -5.59 -52.91
C TRP A 105 -12.27 -4.64 -52.76
N VAL A 106 -11.79 -4.04 -53.85
CA VAL A 106 -10.71 -3.05 -53.83
C VAL A 106 -11.10 -1.77 -53.09
N ALA A 107 -12.38 -1.37 -53.17
CA ALA A 107 -12.92 -0.23 -52.42
C ALA A 107 -13.08 -0.49 -50.91
N GLY A 108 -13.01 -1.75 -50.47
CA GLY A 108 -13.06 -2.11 -49.04
C GLY A 108 -14.22 -3.03 -48.66
N ALA A 109 -15.10 -3.40 -49.60
CA ALA A 109 -16.21 -4.31 -49.32
C ALA A 109 -15.70 -5.69 -48.87
N ASP A 110 -16.47 -6.33 -48.00
CA ASP A 110 -16.23 -7.71 -47.58
C ASP A 110 -16.94 -8.68 -48.53
N VAL A 111 -16.19 -9.64 -49.06
CA VAL A 111 -16.67 -10.55 -50.11
C VAL A 111 -16.63 -11.98 -49.58
N ASP A 112 -17.81 -12.60 -49.51
CA ASP A 112 -17.93 -14.02 -49.18
C ASP A 112 -17.52 -14.89 -50.38
N TRP A 113 -16.20 -15.08 -50.54
CA TRP A 113 -15.60 -15.88 -51.62
C TRP A 113 -16.04 -17.34 -51.62
N SER A 114 -16.54 -17.87 -50.50
CA SER A 114 -17.00 -19.26 -50.41
C SER A 114 -18.21 -19.51 -51.33
N ARG A 115 -19.08 -18.51 -51.48
CA ARG A 115 -20.27 -18.59 -52.34
C ARG A 115 -19.95 -18.66 -53.82
N LEU A 116 -18.86 -18.01 -54.26
CA LEU A 116 -18.39 -18.05 -55.66
C LEU A 116 -17.71 -19.37 -56.03
N ASN A 117 -17.19 -20.10 -55.04
CA ASN A 117 -16.38 -21.30 -55.25
C ASN A 117 -17.10 -22.61 -54.84
N SER A 118 -18.38 -22.52 -54.45
CA SER A 118 -19.17 -23.67 -54.02
C SER A 118 -19.40 -24.68 -55.16
N GLY A 119 -18.92 -25.92 -54.99
CA GLY A 119 -19.16 -27.03 -55.90
C GLY A 119 -18.04 -27.40 -56.89
N ASN A 120 -16.92 -26.68 -56.92
CA ASN A 120 -15.77 -27.02 -57.75
C ASN A 120 -14.68 -27.67 -56.89
N GLY A 121 -14.12 -28.81 -57.31
CA GLY A 121 -13.06 -29.56 -56.61
C GLY A 121 -11.70 -28.86 -56.56
N LEU A 122 -11.70 -27.56 -56.26
CA LEU A 122 -10.56 -26.66 -56.18
C LEU A 122 -9.70 -27.00 -54.97
N ARG A 123 -8.39 -26.91 -55.15
CA ARG A 123 -7.40 -27.25 -54.11
C ARG A 123 -6.64 -26.01 -53.69
N ARG A 124 -6.31 -25.92 -52.40
CA ARG A 124 -5.41 -24.88 -51.90
C ARG A 124 -3.98 -25.18 -52.34
N LEU A 125 -3.29 -24.16 -52.84
CA LEU A 125 -1.89 -24.23 -53.29
C LEU A 125 -0.96 -23.65 -52.23
N SER A 126 0.26 -24.18 -52.14
CA SER A 126 1.34 -23.54 -51.36
C SER A 126 1.90 -22.36 -52.15
N LEU A 127 1.44 -21.15 -51.84
CA LEU A 127 1.90 -19.90 -52.46
C LEU A 127 2.96 -19.19 -51.58
N PRO A 128 3.82 -18.34 -52.17
CA PRO A 128 4.86 -17.62 -51.44
C PRO A 128 4.29 -16.85 -50.25
N SER A 129 5.04 -16.80 -49.14
CA SER A 129 4.62 -16.02 -47.98
C SER A 129 4.54 -14.53 -48.29
N TYR A 130 3.80 -13.80 -47.45
CA TYR A 130 3.70 -12.34 -47.55
C TYR A 130 5.10 -11.70 -47.60
N ALA A 131 5.28 -10.72 -48.48
CA ALA A 131 6.53 -9.98 -48.59
C ALA A 131 6.66 -9.02 -47.39
N PHE A 132 7.18 -9.56 -46.27
CA PHE A 132 7.59 -8.73 -45.15
C PHE A 132 8.75 -7.85 -45.59
N GLN A 133 8.65 -6.55 -45.28
CA GLN A 133 9.77 -5.66 -45.47
C GLN A 133 10.91 -6.09 -44.56
N PRO A 134 12.14 -6.25 -45.07
CA PRO A 134 13.29 -6.58 -44.25
C PRO A 134 13.72 -5.33 -43.47
N LYS A 135 12.88 -4.88 -42.53
CA LYS A 135 13.31 -3.95 -41.50
C LYS A 135 14.15 -4.74 -40.52
N ARG A 136 15.43 -4.37 -40.44
CA ARG A 136 16.38 -4.98 -39.51
C ARG A 136 16.06 -4.47 -38.11
N PHE A 137 15.37 -5.29 -37.33
CA PHE A 137 15.22 -5.08 -35.89
C PHE A 137 16.35 -5.85 -35.20
N ARG A 138 17.39 -5.14 -34.75
CA ARG A 138 18.40 -5.70 -33.87
C ARG A 138 17.94 -5.45 -32.44
N LEU A 139 18.00 -6.47 -31.58
CA LEU A 139 18.17 -6.22 -30.16
C LEU A 139 19.51 -5.48 -30.03
N PRO A 140 19.61 -4.40 -29.25
CA PRO A 140 20.90 -3.81 -28.96
C PRO A 140 21.72 -4.88 -28.24
N THR A 141 22.61 -5.56 -28.98
CA THR A 141 23.81 -6.09 -28.36
C THR A 141 24.49 -4.90 -27.70
N PRO A 142 24.87 -5.00 -26.42
CA PRO A 142 25.71 -3.97 -25.83
C PRO A 142 27.04 -4.04 -26.58
N ASP A 143 27.15 -3.25 -27.65
CA ASP A 143 28.45 -2.76 -28.08
C ASP A 143 28.98 -2.04 -26.86
N SER A 144 29.95 -2.67 -26.20
CA SER A 144 30.66 -2.21 -25.01
C SER A 144 31.51 -0.96 -25.27
N THR A 145 31.10 -0.10 -26.20
CA THR A 145 31.74 1.15 -26.61
C THR A 145 30.75 2.19 -27.15
N VAL A 146 29.47 2.17 -26.74
CA VAL A 146 28.63 3.38 -26.85
C VAL A 146 28.90 4.22 -25.60
N PRO A 147 29.34 5.50 -25.71
CA PRO A 147 29.53 6.36 -24.54
C PRO A 147 28.24 6.38 -23.72
N ALA A 148 28.32 6.14 -22.41
CA ALA A 148 27.13 6.12 -21.56
C ALA A 148 26.45 7.50 -21.64
N GLN A 149 25.31 7.55 -22.30
CA GLN A 149 24.49 8.75 -22.41
C GLN A 149 23.99 9.14 -21.01
N ASN A 150 23.80 10.44 -20.78
CA ASN A 150 23.18 10.96 -19.55
C ASN A 150 21.85 10.23 -19.30
N PRO A 151 21.71 9.45 -18.21
CA PRO A 151 20.50 8.67 -17.91
C PRO A 151 19.30 9.54 -17.50
N LEU A 152 19.48 10.85 -17.31
CA LEU A 152 18.42 11.83 -17.09
C LEU A 152 18.00 12.56 -18.38
N LEU A 153 18.55 12.20 -19.55
CA LEU A 153 18.19 12.79 -20.84
C LEU A 153 16.89 12.15 -21.37
N PRO A 154 15.75 12.87 -21.40
CA PRO A 154 14.49 12.30 -21.82
C PRO A 154 14.41 12.21 -23.36
N LEU A 155 13.75 11.16 -23.86
CA LEU A 155 13.57 10.90 -25.30
C LEU A 155 12.27 11.54 -25.80
N VAL A 156 12.27 12.04 -27.04
CA VAL A 156 11.08 12.64 -27.64
C VAL A 156 10.02 11.58 -27.93
N ASP A 157 8.80 11.82 -27.45
CA ASP A 157 7.62 10.95 -27.67
C ASP A 157 6.44 11.71 -28.32
N GLY A 158 6.66 12.96 -28.74
CA GLY A 158 5.68 13.76 -29.47
C GLY A 158 5.95 15.26 -29.34
N PRO A 159 5.11 16.11 -29.98
CA PRO A 159 5.22 17.56 -29.83
C PRO A 159 5.06 17.96 -28.36
N GLY A 160 6.13 18.48 -27.75
CA GLY A 160 6.12 18.85 -26.33
C GLY A 160 6.03 17.67 -25.36
N ARG A 161 6.20 16.43 -25.82
CA ARG A 161 6.14 15.22 -24.99
C ARG A 161 7.46 14.46 -25.02
N PHE A 162 7.89 14.03 -23.85
CA PHE A 162 9.10 13.25 -23.68
C PHE A 162 8.86 12.08 -22.73
N VAL A 163 9.66 11.02 -22.89
CA VAL A 163 9.64 9.84 -22.05
C VAL A 163 11.06 9.56 -21.56
N LEU A 164 11.19 9.29 -20.27
CA LEU A 164 12.43 8.88 -19.63
C LEU A 164 12.23 7.53 -18.95
N LYS A 165 13.18 6.61 -19.11
CA LYS A 165 13.17 5.33 -18.40
C LYS A 165 14.35 5.27 -17.46
N LEU A 166 14.06 5.05 -16.19
CA LEU A 166 15.05 4.82 -15.14
C LEU A 166 15.05 3.33 -14.81
N LYS A 167 16.22 2.74 -14.61
CA LYS A 167 16.38 1.32 -14.32
C LYS A 167 16.31 1.01 -12.83
N GLY A 168 16.69 1.98 -11.99
CA GLY A 168 16.83 1.82 -10.54
C GLY A 168 18.25 1.51 -10.08
N ASP A 169 19.17 1.22 -11.00
CA ASP A 169 20.59 0.96 -10.71
C ASP A 169 21.50 2.15 -11.03
N GLU A 170 20.95 3.28 -11.48
CA GLU A 170 21.69 4.52 -11.65
C GLU A 170 22.29 5.01 -10.33
N PHE A 171 23.53 5.53 -10.36
CA PHE A 171 24.27 5.90 -9.15
C PHE A 171 23.50 6.87 -8.24
N PHE A 172 22.73 7.81 -8.81
CA PHE A 172 21.94 8.78 -8.06
C PHE A 172 20.63 8.22 -7.48
N LEU A 173 20.28 6.98 -7.81
CA LEU A 173 19.17 6.24 -7.19
C LEU A 173 19.68 5.25 -6.16
N THR A 174 20.80 4.58 -6.43
CA THR A 174 21.43 3.67 -5.46
C THR A 174 21.93 4.42 -4.23
N ASP A 175 22.44 5.64 -4.44
CA ASP A 175 23.11 6.43 -3.41
C ASP A 175 22.23 7.55 -2.84
N HIS A 176 20.96 7.63 -3.22
CA HIS A 176 19.99 8.57 -2.62
C HIS A 176 18.77 7.80 -2.10
N LYS A 177 18.76 7.51 -0.79
CA LYS A 177 17.68 6.77 -0.14
C LYS A 177 16.98 7.60 0.91
N VAL A 178 15.66 7.56 0.91
CA VAL A 178 14.80 8.22 1.89
C VAL A 178 14.01 7.16 2.63
N ALA A 179 14.13 7.11 3.96
CA ALA A 179 13.54 6.09 4.82
C ALA A 179 13.82 4.65 4.34
N GLY A 180 15.04 4.42 3.82
CA GLY A 180 15.49 3.12 3.31
C GLY A 180 15.12 2.81 1.86
N LYS A 181 14.23 3.58 1.22
CA LYS A 181 13.79 3.37 -0.18
C LYS A 181 14.59 4.25 -1.15
N PRO A 182 14.98 3.75 -2.34
CA PRO A 182 15.63 4.55 -3.38
C PRO A 182 14.63 5.57 -3.96
N VAL A 183 14.96 6.85 -3.89
CA VAL A 183 14.08 7.95 -4.32
C VAL A 183 14.81 8.83 -5.30
N LEU A 184 14.15 9.21 -6.40
CA LEU A 184 14.68 10.15 -7.37
C LEU A 184 14.95 11.52 -6.71
N PRO A 185 16.20 12.02 -6.66
CA PRO A 185 16.53 13.29 -6.02
C PRO A 185 15.78 14.46 -6.66
N GLY A 186 15.38 15.46 -5.86
CA GLY A 186 14.66 16.65 -6.36
C GLY A 186 15.40 17.38 -7.48
N VAL A 187 16.74 17.38 -7.43
CA VAL A 187 17.62 17.99 -8.44
C VAL A 187 17.61 17.26 -9.78
N ALA A 188 17.27 15.96 -9.80
CA ALA A 188 17.19 15.20 -11.04
C ALA A 188 16.04 15.69 -11.91
N TYR A 189 14.91 16.08 -11.32
CA TYR A 189 13.78 16.70 -12.04
C TYR A 189 14.22 17.99 -12.76
N LEU A 190 15.12 18.78 -12.15
CA LEU A 190 15.62 20.02 -12.73
C LEU A 190 16.44 19.74 -14.00
N GLU A 191 17.32 18.73 -13.96
CA GLU A 191 18.09 18.31 -15.14
C GLU A 191 17.19 17.73 -16.23
N ILE A 192 16.20 16.91 -15.89
CA ILE A 192 15.24 16.33 -16.84
C ILE A 192 14.51 17.45 -17.60
N VAL A 193 13.94 18.42 -16.88
CA VAL A 193 13.20 19.53 -17.50
C VAL A 193 14.12 20.42 -18.31
N ARG A 194 15.32 20.74 -17.80
CA ARG A 194 16.32 21.54 -18.53
C ARG A 194 16.71 20.87 -19.84
N ALA A 195 17.00 19.57 -19.81
CA ALA A 195 17.39 18.80 -20.98
C ALA A 195 16.27 18.74 -22.03
N ALA A 196 15.03 18.51 -21.59
CA ALA A 196 13.86 18.56 -22.48
C ALA A 196 13.61 19.96 -23.06
N ALA A 197 13.78 21.03 -22.27
CA ALA A 197 13.62 22.41 -22.72
C ALA A 197 14.63 22.80 -23.81
N VAL A 198 15.89 22.37 -23.66
CA VAL A 198 16.91 22.55 -24.71
C VAL A 198 16.51 21.83 -25.99
N HIS A 199 15.92 20.63 -25.89
CA HIS A 199 15.40 19.92 -27.06
C HIS A 199 14.25 20.68 -27.76
N LEU A 200 13.45 21.44 -27.01
CA LEU A 200 12.41 22.31 -27.54
C LEU A 200 12.94 23.63 -28.13
N GLY A 201 14.26 23.83 -28.17
CA GLY A 201 14.91 25.02 -28.73
C GLY A 201 15.11 26.17 -27.74
N ILE A 202 14.93 25.93 -26.43
CA ILE A 202 15.24 26.92 -25.39
C ILE A 202 16.70 26.72 -24.97
N GLU A 203 17.65 27.43 -25.58
CA GLU A 203 19.09 27.21 -25.36
C GLU A 203 19.54 27.44 -23.91
N LYS A 204 19.00 28.48 -23.25
CA LYS A 204 19.28 28.82 -21.85
C LYS A 204 17.98 28.80 -21.04
N PRO A 205 17.50 27.62 -20.63
CA PRO A 205 16.23 27.53 -19.91
C PRO A 205 16.36 28.09 -18.50
N LEU A 206 15.53 29.09 -18.18
CA LEU A 206 15.26 29.56 -16.82
C LEU A 206 14.12 28.72 -16.26
N LEU A 207 14.39 27.94 -15.20
CA LEU A 207 13.36 27.17 -14.51
C LEU A 207 12.75 28.04 -13.42
N ARG A 208 11.42 28.13 -13.35
CA ARG A 208 10.68 28.94 -12.36
C ARG A 208 9.55 28.14 -11.75
N ASN A 209 9.15 28.52 -10.54
CA ASN A 209 8.02 27.93 -9.82
C ASN A 209 8.05 26.39 -9.85
N VAL A 210 9.20 25.83 -9.49
CA VAL A 210 9.38 24.38 -9.36
C VAL A 210 8.62 23.93 -8.11
N VAL A 211 7.75 22.95 -8.26
CA VAL A 211 7.02 22.33 -7.15
C VAL A 211 7.18 20.82 -7.26
N TRP A 212 7.69 20.20 -6.19
CA TRP A 212 7.72 18.75 -6.04
C TRP A 212 6.48 18.32 -5.24
N LEU A 213 5.56 17.60 -5.90
CA LEU A 213 4.29 17.19 -5.31
C LEU A 213 4.44 15.91 -4.50
N LYS A 214 5.13 14.91 -5.08
CA LYS A 214 5.34 13.58 -4.49
C LYS A 214 6.69 13.00 -4.92
N PRO A 215 7.40 12.27 -4.04
CA PRO A 215 8.63 11.58 -4.43
C PRO A 215 8.36 10.42 -5.39
N VAL A 216 9.26 10.20 -6.34
CA VAL A 216 9.28 8.98 -7.17
C VAL A 216 10.19 7.95 -6.50
N VAL A 217 9.60 6.86 -6.00
CA VAL A 217 10.33 5.69 -5.47
C VAL A 217 10.68 4.75 -6.62
N VAL A 218 11.95 4.32 -6.70
CA VAL A 218 12.49 3.52 -7.82
C VAL A 218 13.11 2.22 -7.32
N GLU A 219 12.28 1.29 -6.85
CA GLU A 219 12.71 -0.06 -6.41
C GLU A 219 12.93 -1.05 -7.58
N GLY A 220 12.55 -0.63 -8.78
CA GLY A 220 12.76 -1.30 -10.06
C GLY A 220 12.57 -0.31 -11.21
N PRO A 221 12.61 -0.78 -12.48
CA PRO A 221 12.52 0.13 -13.62
C PRO A 221 11.22 0.94 -13.62
N VAL A 222 11.32 2.25 -13.81
CA VAL A 222 10.16 3.17 -13.91
C VAL A 222 10.21 3.97 -15.20
N THR A 223 9.03 4.30 -15.73
CA THR A 223 8.88 5.20 -16.86
C THR A 223 8.28 6.52 -16.41
N LEU A 224 8.94 7.62 -16.74
CA LEU A 224 8.46 8.98 -16.53
C LEU A 224 8.02 9.58 -17.87
N GLU A 225 6.90 10.27 -17.86
CA GLU A 225 6.41 11.08 -18.99
C GLU A 225 6.50 12.56 -18.62
N ILE A 226 7.07 13.35 -19.52
CA ILE A 226 7.28 14.78 -19.32
C ILE A 226 6.51 15.51 -20.42
N GLU A 227 5.53 16.31 -20.02
CA GLU A 227 4.69 17.07 -20.92
C GLU A 227 4.94 18.58 -20.78
N PHE A 228 5.06 19.28 -21.91
CA PHE A 228 5.20 20.73 -22.01
C PHE A 228 3.96 21.33 -22.68
N GLY A 229 3.21 22.12 -21.91
CA GLY A 229 2.15 23.00 -22.41
C GLY A 229 2.63 24.44 -22.58
N GLU A 230 2.03 25.18 -23.51
CA GLU A 230 2.24 26.63 -23.61
C GLU A 230 1.44 27.33 -22.50
N LEU A 231 2.09 28.22 -21.76
CA LEU A 231 1.45 28.99 -20.69
C LEU A 231 1.20 30.44 -21.13
N SER A 232 2.21 31.07 -21.73
CA SER A 232 2.14 32.39 -22.33
C SER A 232 3.23 32.54 -23.41
N GLU A 233 3.25 33.67 -24.13
CA GLU A 233 4.25 33.91 -25.17
C GLU A 233 5.69 33.85 -24.59
N GLY A 234 6.44 32.82 -24.98
CA GLY A 234 7.81 32.58 -24.50
C GLY A 234 7.93 31.82 -23.17
N GLU A 235 6.82 31.38 -22.57
CA GLU A 235 6.82 30.61 -21.32
C GLU A 235 6.01 29.30 -21.46
N ARG A 236 6.59 28.19 -20.99
CA ARG A 236 5.98 26.85 -21.03
C ARG A 236 5.81 26.28 -19.62
N GLN A 237 4.75 25.52 -19.41
CA GLN A 237 4.54 24.72 -18.20
C GLN A 237 4.93 23.27 -18.49
N SER A 238 5.90 22.75 -17.75
CA SER A 238 6.27 21.33 -17.72
C SER A 238 5.54 20.62 -16.58
N ARG A 239 5.10 19.39 -16.82
CA ARG A 239 4.59 18.45 -15.81
C ARG A 239 5.25 17.09 -15.98
N ILE A 240 5.60 16.44 -14.87
CA ILE A 240 6.26 15.13 -14.85
C ILE A 240 5.33 14.11 -14.22
N TYR A 241 5.05 13.05 -14.97
CA TYR A 241 4.20 11.94 -14.57
C TYR A 241 5.02 10.65 -14.43
N ARG A 242 4.67 9.80 -13.47
CA ARG A 242 5.09 8.39 -13.44
C ARG A 242 3.99 7.54 -14.04
N LEU A 243 4.37 6.63 -14.92
CA LEU A 243 3.47 5.63 -15.49
C LEU A 243 3.50 4.36 -14.62
N SER A 244 2.33 3.88 -14.22
CA SER A 244 2.15 2.58 -13.58
C SER A 244 2.15 1.43 -14.61
N ASP A 245 2.29 0.19 -14.14
CA ASP A 245 2.24 -1.01 -14.97
C ASP A 245 0.86 -1.20 -15.66
N THR A 246 -0.19 -0.59 -15.10
CA THR A 246 -1.56 -0.59 -15.64
C THR A 246 -1.82 0.56 -16.61
N GLY A 247 -0.87 1.48 -16.79
CA GLY A 247 -0.96 2.64 -17.69
C GLY A 247 -1.56 3.90 -17.08
N GLU A 248 -1.90 3.90 -15.77
CA GLU A 248 -2.30 5.11 -15.05
C GLU A 248 -1.12 6.07 -14.87
N ARG A 249 -1.41 7.37 -14.88
CA ARG A 249 -0.42 8.46 -14.74
C ARG A 249 -0.56 9.13 -13.39
N GLU A 250 0.52 9.20 -12.62
CA GLU A 250 0.60 9.94 -11.37
C GLU A 250 1.52 11.16 -11.53
N GLU A 251 1.06 12.36 -11.15
CA GLU A 251 1.85 13.60 -11.27
C GLU A 251 2.81 13.78 -10.08
N HIS A 252 4.08 14.05 -10.36
CA HIS A 252 5.14 14.17 -9.35
C HIS A 252 5.75 15.57 -9.23
N ALA A 253 5.82 16.32 -10.33
CA ALA A 253 6.42 17.65 -10.32
C ALA A 253 5.87 18.58 -11.40
N GLN A 254 5.90 19.88 -11.10
CA GLN A 254 5.52 20.96 -12.00
C GLN A 254 6.66 21.99 -12.08
N VAL A 255 6.98 22.45 -13.29
CA VAL A 255 8.04 23.44 -13.52
C VAL A 255 7.64 24.40 -14.64
N ARG A 256 7.79 25.71 -14.44
CA ARG A 256 7.70 26.68 -15.54
C ARG A 256 9.06 26.89 -16.17
N VAL A 257 9.08 27.03 -17.49
CA VAL A 257 10.30 27.19 -18.27
C VAL A 257 10.14 28.40 -19.17
N ALA A 258 11.10 29.32 -19.08
CA ALA A 258 11.24 30.47 -19.97
C ALA A 258 12.66 30.51 -20.54
N ALA A 259 12.89 31.27 -21.60
CA ALA A 259 14.24 31.61 -22.03
C ALA A 259 14.84 32.62 -21.02
N ALA A 260 16.05 32.35 -20.53
CA ALA A 260 16.81 33.32 -19.76
C ALA A 260 17.21 34.50 -20.65
N SER A 261 17.13 35.72 -20.13
CA SER A 261 17.74 36.88 -20.76
C SER A 261 19.26 36.71 -20.76
N ASP A 262 19.97 37.21 -21.78
CA ASP A 262 21.43 37.22 -21.72
C ASP A 262 21.88 38.03 -20.49
N PRO A 263 22.73 37.46 -19.61
CA PRO A 263 23.16 38.14 -18.40
C PRO A 263 23.95 39.38 -18.78
N SER A 264 23.50 40.54 -18.29
CA SER A 264 24.08 41.83 -18.62
C SER A 264 25.49 42.04 -18.02
N GLU A 265 25.92 41.20 -17.07
CA GLU A 265 27.25 41.25 -16.43
C GLU A 265 27.59 39.91 -15.74
N ARG A 266 28.88 39.53 -15.68
CA ARG A 266 29.35 38.38 -14.88
C ARG A 266 29.25 38.73 -13.40
N VAL A 267 28.55 37.89 -12.64
CA VAL A 267 28.48 38.06 -11.18
C VAL A 267 29.69 37.41 -10.53
N MET A 268 30.52 38.24 -9.91
CA MET A 268 31.73 37.84 -9.17
C MET A 268 31.49 37.97 -7.66
N VAL A 269 32.05 37.03 -6.91
CA VAL A 269 32.01 36.97 -5.45
C VAL A 269 33.45 36.91 -4.93
N ASP A 270 33.75 37.67 -3.88
CA ASP A 270 35.04 37.61 -3.20
C ASP A 270 35.08 36.40 -2.25
N LEU A 271 35.62 35.27 -2.74
CA LEU A 271 35.73 34.02 -1.98
C LEU A 271 36.62 34.17 -0.74
N SER A 272 37.72 34.95 -0.83
CA SER A 272 38.60 35.18 0.31
C SER A 272 37.84 35.85 1.46
N LYS A 273 36.99 36.83 1.12
CA LYS A 273 36.12 37.49 2.10
C LYS A 273 35.11 36.50 2.69
N LEU A 274 34.44 35.70 1.88
CA LEU A 274 33.46 34.70 2.35
C LEU A 274 34.11 33.64 3.26
N GLN A 275 35.26 33.10 2.89
CA GLN A 275 35.98 32.12 3.72
C GLN A 275 36.35 32.72 5.08
N SER A 276 36.80 33.98 5.12
CA SER A 276 37.11 34.67 6.37
C SER A 276 35.88 34.95 7.25
N SER A 277 34.68 35.07 6.66
CA SER A 277 33.44 35.37 7.38
C SER A 277 32.66 34.14 7.83
N HIS A 278 33.14 32.93 7.50
CA HIS A 278 32.55 31.65 7.90
C HIS A 278 33.56 30.83 8.73
N PRO A 279 33.90 31.27 9.97
CA PRO A 279 35.00 30.69 10.75
C PRO A 279 34.70 29.31 11.34
N GLN A 280 33.43 28.88 11.35
CA GLN A 280 32.99 27.70 12.08
C GLN A 280 32.83 26.50 11.14
N CYS A 281 33.86 25.67 11.05
CA CYS A 281 33.85 24.46 10.24
C CYS A 281 33.16 23.29 10.96
N HIS A 282 32.44 22.47 10.19
CA HIS A 282 31.73 21.28 10.67
C HIS A 282 32.38 20.01 10.11
N ASP A 283 32.39 18.92 10.88
CA ASP A 283 32.88 17.62 10.40
C ASP A 283 31.89 17.03 9.37
N VAL A 284 32.36 16.85 8.14
CA VAL A 284 31.59 16.24 7.04
C VAL A 284 31.05 14.85 7.39
N ARG A 285 31.81 14.04 8.13
CA ARG A 285 31.33 12.72 8.55
C ARG A 285 30.13 12.84 9.50
N GLN A 286 30.15 13.84 10.36
CA GLN A 286 29.02 14.14 11.25
C GLN A 286 27.82 14.65 10.45
N ILE A 287 28.03 15.48 9.43
CA ILE A 287 26.96 15.94 8.52
C ILE A 287 26.22 14.76 7.88
N TYR A 288 26.94 13.79 7.29
CA TYR A 288 26.30 12.61 6.70
C TYR A 288 25.69 11.66 7.73
N SER A 289 26.24 11.60 8.94
CA SER A 289 25.62 10.91 10.07
C SER A 289 24.29 11.55 10.49
N ILE A 290 24.22 12.89 10.52
CA ILE A 290 22.99 13.65 10.82
C ILE A 290 21.93 13.35 9.76
N PHE A 291 22.28 13.40 8.47
CA PHE A 291 21.36 13.04 7.40
C PHE A 291 20.83 11.61 7.54
N SER A 292 21.71 10.64 7.82
CA SER A 292 21.29 9.26 8.07
C SER A 292 20.33 9.15 9.26
N GLY A 293 20.57 9.92 10.33
CA GLY A 293 19.69 10.00 11.49
C GLY A 293 18.32 10.65 11.22
N MET A 294 18.21 11.44 10.14
CA MET A 294 16.95 11.99 9.62
C MET A 294 16.26 11.07 8.61
N GLY A 295 16.83 9.89 8.33
CA GLY A 295 16.32 8.96 7.31
C GLY A 295 16.73 9.30 5.88
N LEU A 296 17.64 10.25 5.67
CA LEU A 296 18.24 10.59 4.38
C LEU A 296 19.62 9.92 4.28
N VAL A 297 19.71 8.80 3.59
CA VAL A 297 20.95 8.03 3.45
C VAL A 297 21.59 8.32 2.10
N TYR A 298 22.70 9.04 2.14
CA TYR A 298 23.52 9.34 0.97
C TYR A 298 24.67 8.34 0.85
N GLY A 299 24.69 7.57 -0.24
CA GLY A 299 25.81 6.72 -0.63
C GLY A 299 26.97 7.53 -1.24
N PRO A 300 28.11 6.89 -1.54
CA PRO A 300 29.34 7.56 -1.94
C PRO A 300 29.19 8.53 -3.12
N GLY A 301 28.38 8.19 -4.12
CA GLY A 301 28.10 9.01 -5.30
C GLY A 301 27.26 10.26 -5.05
N HIS A 302 26.67 10.42 -3.86
CA HIS A 302 25.94 11.62 -3.42
C HIS A 302 26.61 12.36 -2.25
N GLN A 303 27.80 11.91 -1.81
CA GLN A 303 28.55 12.57 -0.74
C GLN A 303 29.50 13.64 -1.32
N ALA A 304 28.93 14.73 -1.84
CA ALA A 304 29.70 15.77 -2.55
C ALA A 304 30.31 16.86 -1.64
N ILE A 305 29.93 16.97 -0.37
CA ILE A 305 30.46 18.01 0.53
C ILE A 305 31.87 17.61 1.00
N GLU A 306 32.87 18.43 0.71
CA GLU A 306 34.24 18.28 1.24
C GLU A 306 34.47 19.15 2.48
N GLU A 307 33.88 20.34 2.49
CA GLU A 307 33.96 21.29 3.60
C GLU A 307 32.61 21.98 3.78
N LEU A 308 32.22 22.24 5.04
CA LEU A 308 31.05 23.05 5.35
C LEU A 308 31.38 23.95 6.54
N ALA A 309 31.16 25.24 6.36
CA ALA A 309 31.40 26.25 7.37
C ALA A 309 30.20 27.20 7.52
N THR A 310 29.93 27.63 8.75
CA THR A 310 28.86 28.57 9.09
C THR A 310 29.43 29.93 9.48
N GLY A 311 28.69 30.98 9.14
CA GLY A 311 29.01 32.37 9.42
C GLY A 311 27.76 33.20 9.66
N GLN A 312 27.95 34.50 9.85
CA GLN A 312 26.86 35.47 9.94
C GLN A 312 27.14 36.65 9.02
N ASP A 313 26.08 37.24 8.46
CA ASP A 313 26.18 38.50 7.73
C ASP A 313 26.21 39.71 8.66
N ASP A 314 26.35 40.90 8.07
CA ASP A 314 26.39 42.18 8.79
C ASP A 314 25.10 42.45 9.61
N ALA A 315 23.99 41.78 9.30
CA ALA A 315 22.72 41.86 10.01
C ALA A 315 22.55 40.75 11.08
N GLY A 316 23.57 39.92 11.28
CA GLY A 316 23.55 38.78 12.21
C GLY A 316 22.74 37.58 11.72
N GLN A 317 22.35 37.55 10.44
CA GLN A 317 21.67 36.38 9.86
C GLN A 317 22.70 35.31 9.50
N ARG A 318 22.37 34.06 9.82
CA ARG A 318 23.22 32.91 9.54
C ARG A 318 23.41 32.71 8.02
N GLN A 319 24.63 32.39 7.63
CA GLN A 319 25.02 32.02 6.27
C GLN A 319 25.87 30.73 6.29
N VAL A 320 25.89 30.01 5.18
CA VAL A 320 26.67 28.79 5.01
C VAL A 320 27.56 28.91 3.78
N LEU A 321 28.80 28.50 3.93
CA LEU A 321 29.75 28.30 2.86
C LEU A 321 30.16 26.83 2.84
N ALA A 322 29.99 26.14 1.72
CA ALA A 322 30.45 24.77 1.54
C ALA A 322 31.37 24.65 0.33
N HIS A 323 32.35 23.76 0.39
CA HIS A 323 33.13 23.33 -0.76
C HIS A 323 32.62 21.97 -1.21
N LEU A 324 32.25 21.86 -2.47
CA LEU A 324 31.78 20.63 -3.07
C LEU A 324 32.83 20.07 -4.04
N ALA A 325 32.98 18.76 -4.03
CA ALA A 325 33.69 18.02 -5.07
C ALA A 325 32.83 16.89 -5.62
N LEU A 326 32.95 16.66 -6.92
CA LEU A 326 32.32 15.52 -7.57
C LEU A 326 32.95 14.21 -7.03
N PRO A 327 32.16 13.30 -6.42
CA PRO A 327 32.73 12.10 -5.81
C PRO A 327 33.41 11.19 -6.84
N GLN A 328 34.59 10.65 -6.48
CA GLN A 328 35.37 9.77 -7.37
C GLN A 328 34.66 8.46 -7.74
N THR A 329 33.63 8.07 -7.00
CA THR A 329 32.79 6.89 -7.26
C THR A 329 31.78 7.10 -8.39
N VAL A 330 31.55 8.35 -8.81
CA VAL A 330 30.68 8.67 -9.95
C VAL A 330 31.38 8.27 -11.26
N PRO A 331 30.69 7.63 -12.22
CA PRO A 331 31.29 7.24 -13.50
C PRO A 331 31.92 8.42 -14.28
N GLN A 332 33.03 8.16 -15.00
CA GLN A 332 33.84 9.17 -15.71
C GLN A 332 33.13 9.95 -16.85
N ASN A 333 31.84 9.68 -17.13
CA ASN A 333 31.07 10.37 -18.18
C ASN A 333 30.26 11.57 -17.62
N HIS A 334 30.82 12.27 -16.62
CA HIS A 334 30.15 13.36 -15.92
C HIS A 334 29.83 14.58 -16.80
N ASP A 335 30.58 14.78 -17.88
CA ASP A 335 30.40 15.90 -18.83
C ASP A 335 29.06 15.87 -19.58
N HIS A 336 28.30 14.79 -19.49
CA HIS A 336 27.00 14.65 -20.17
C HIS A 336 25.83 15.27 -19.39
N PHE A 337 26.02 15.71 -18.15
CA PHE A 337 25.00 16.39 -17.36
C PHE A 337 25.11 17.92 -17.50
N GLY A 338 24.02 18.60 -17.83
CA GLY A 338 23.98 20.06 -17.78
C GLY A 338 23.89 20.59 -16.35
N LEU A 339 23.25 19.83 -15.48
CA LEU A 339 23.23 19.98 -14.02
C LEU A 339 23.53 18.62 -13.40
N HIS A 340 24.72 18.47 -12.81
CA HIS A 340 25.11 17.18 -12.24
C HIS A 340 24.34 16.89 -10.94
N PRO A 341 23.66 15.73 -10.80
CA PRO A 341 22.81 15.46 -9.65
C PRO A 341 23.58 15.45 -8.32
N SER A 342 24.78 14.87 -8.25
CA SER A 342 25.59 14.87 -7.01
C SER A 342 25.97 16.26 -6.52
N LEU A 343 26.41 17.16 -7.42
CA LEU A 343 26.85 18.50 -7.03
C LEU A 343 25.65 19.39 -6.69
N LEU A 344 24.59 19.34 -7.49
CA LEU A 344 23.41 20.15 -7.23
C LEU A 344 22.69 19.69 -5.95
N ASP A 345 22.64 18.38 -5.70
CA ASP A 345 22.14 17.83 -4.44
C ASP A 345 23.06 18.16 -3.27
N GLY A 346 24.39 18.14 -3.46
CA GLY A 346 25.36 18.67 -2.49
C GLY A 346 25.08 20.12 -2.09
N ALA A 347 24.62 20.95 -3.04
CA ALA A 347 24.21 22.31 -2.75
C ALA A 347 22.90 22.39 -1.94
N PHE A 348 21.97 21.45 -2.15
CA PHE A 348 20.80 21.29 -1.27
C PHE A 348 21.20 20.79 0.12
N GLN A 349 22.13 19.83 0.21
CA GLN A 349 22.67 19.30 1.46
C GLN A 349 23.34 20.41 2.29
N ALA A 350 24.04 21.35 1.66
CA ALA A 350 24.68 22.49 2.35
C ALA A 350 23.67 23.37 3.10
N VAL A 351 22.38 23.37 2.72
CA VAL A 351 21.32 24.10 3.44
C VAL A 351 21.16 23.60 4.89
N LEU A 352 21.58 22.37 5.21
CA LEU A 352 21.62 21.86 6.58
C LEU A 352 22.39 22.80 7.52
N GLY A 353 23.44 23.46 7.04
CA GLY A 353 24.22 24.43 7.81
C GLY A 353 23.40 25.60 8.36
N MET A 354 22.25 25.91 7.75
CA MET A 354 21.32 26.95 8.22
C MET A 354 20.57 26.55 9.50
N VAL A 355 20.53 25.25 9.84
CA VAL A 355 19.83 24.69 11.01
C VAL A 355 20.72 23.89 11.95
N LEU A 356 22.00 23.67 11.61
CA LEU A 356 22.99 23.04 12.50
C LEU A 356 23.19 23.89 13.76
N GLN A 357 23.25 23.22 14.91
CA GLN A 357 23.63 23.86 16.16
C GLN A 357 25.12 24.19 16.17
N ASP A 358 25.52 25.19 16.96
CA ASP A 358 26.90 25.67 16.95
C ASP A 358 27.92 24.67 17.53
N ASP A 359 27.45 23.74 18.35
CA ASP A 359 28.22 22.63 18.90
C ASP A 359 28.28 21.41 17.97
N GLY A 360 27.71 21.51 16.75
CA GLY A 360 27.61 20.43 15.78
C GLY A 360 26.54 19.38 16.11
N SER A 361 25.74 19.58 17.16
CA SER A 361 24.66 18.66 17.52
C SER A 361 23.55 18.61 16.46
N GLU A 362 22.79 17.51 16.46
CA GLU A 362 21.71 17.27 15.51
C GLU A 362 20.67 18.40 15.54
N PRO A 363 20.19 18.88 14.38
CA PRO A 363 19.08 19.83 14.31
C PRO A 363 17.81 19.26 14.95
N THR A 364 17.04 20.11 15.61
CA THR A 364 15.72 19.77 16.20
C THR A 364 14.60 19.68 15.16
N GLU A 365 14.88 20.01 13.90
CA GLU A 365 13.91 20.05 12.80
C GLU A 365 14.48 19.34 11.56
N THR A 366 13.63 18.59 10.85
CA THR A 366 13.97 17.96 9.57
C THR A 366 13.40 18.80 8.44
N ALA A 367 14.24 19.12 7.46
CA ALA A 367 13.91 19.99 6.34
C ALA A 367 13.81 19.15 5.06
N LEU A 368 12.63 19.11 4.44
CA LEU A 368 12.45 18.47 3.13
C LEU A 368 12.22 19.51 2.03
N PRO A 369 12.89 19.39 0.87
CA PRO A 369 12.64 20.25 -0.29
C PRO A 369 11.19 20.12 -0.76
N PHE A 370 10.52 21.24 -1.00
CA PHE A 370 9.13 21.24 -1.50
C PHE A 370 8.91 22.18 -2.69
N ALA A 371 9.63 23.30 -2.76
CA ALA A 371 9.54 24.20 -3.92
C ALA A 371 10.85 24.96 -4.16
N LEU A 372 11.00 25.51 -5.36
CA LEU A 372 12.08 26.41 -5.74
C LEU A 372 11.51 27.52 -6.64
N ASP A 373 11.72 28.78 -6.27
CA ASP A 373 11.15 29.91 -7.03
C ASP A 373 11.83 30.05 -8.40
N SER A 374 13.18 29.93 -8.47
CA SER A 374 13.87 29.86 -9.76
C SER A 374 15.26 29.20 -9.72
N LEU A 375 15.64 28.54 -10.81
CA LEU A 375 17.01 28.11 -11.12
C LEU A 375 17.48 28.75 -12.42
N GLU A 376 18.65 29.38 -12.38
CA GLU A 376 19.32 30.01 -13.51
C GLU A 376 20.74 29.45 -13.68
N LEU A 377 21.06 29.05 -14.92
CA LEU A 377 22.40 28.58 -15.31
C LEU A 377 23.15 29.72 -16.01
N LEU A 378 24.11 30.32 -15.30
CA LEU A 378 24.91 31.47 -15.78
C LEU A 378 26.16 31.03 -16.55
N GLY A 379 26.63 29.80 -16.33
CA GLY A 379 27.77 29.20 -17.01
C GLY A 379 27.89 27.69 -16.73
N PRO A 380 28.86 26.99 -17.32
CA PRO A 380 29.08 25.58 -17.05
C PRO A 380 29.46 25.37 -15.58
N TRP A 381 29.01 24.26 -15.00
CA TRP A 381 29.47 23.83 -13.67
C TRP A 381 30.87 23.21 -13.76
N GLU A 382 31.55 23.10 -12.62
CA GLU A 382 32.92 22.58 -12.51
C GLU A 382 32.94 21.43 -11.48
N PRO A 383 33.86 20.44 -11.58
CA PRO A 383 33.91 19.33 -10.62
C PRO A 383 34.14 19.75 -9.18
N HIS A 384 34.74 20.93 -8.97
CA HIS A 384 34.90 21.58 -7.67
C HIS A 384 34.17 22.92 -7.70
N MET A 385 33.33 23.17 -6.70
CA MET A 385 32.55 24.41 -6.61
C MET A 385 32.32 24.80 -5.16
N TRP A 386 32.33 26.10 -4.91
CA TRP A 386 31.87 26.69 -3.66
C TRP A 386 30.37 26.91 -3.69
N VAL A 387 29.71 26.71 -2.56
CA VAL A 387 28.27 26.94 -2.39
C VAL A 387 28.08 27.96 -1.29
N HIS A 388 27.38 29.04 -1.60
CA HIS A 388 27.00 30.06 -0.64
C HIS A 388 25.49 30.06 -0.44
N VAL A 389 25.04 29.72 0.77
CA VAL A 389 23.63 29.65 1.17
C VAL A 389 23.30 30.82 2.10
N ARG A 390 22.17 31.49 1.84
CA ARG A 390 21.66 32.61 2.65
C ARG A 390 20.14 32.61 2.74
N SER A 391 19.57 33.26 3.75
CA SER A 391 18.12 33.47 3.84
C SER A 391 17.61 34.32 2.67
N ALA A 392 16.48 33.93 2.08
CA ALA A 392 15.89 34.65 0.95
C ALA A 392 15.31 36.00 1.41
N HIS A 393 15.57 37.08 0.67
CA HIS A 393 15.19 38.45 1.06
C HIS A 393 13.69 38.77 0.89
N THR A 394 12.91 37.88 0.27
CA THR A 394 11.51 38.15 -0.12
C THR A 394 10.57 37.00 0.31
N GLY A 395 10.01 37.10 1.51
CA GLY A 395 8.96 36.19 1.97
C GLY A 395 8.58 36.43 3.42
N ARG A 396 7.27 36.38 3.75
CA ARG A 396 6.83 36.21 5.14
C ARG A 396 7.24 34.81 5.56
N GLU A 397 8.24 34.69 6.43
CA GLU A 397 8.53 33.44 7.13
C GLU A 397 7.29 33.06 7.95
N THR A 398 6.53 32.10 7.47
CA THR A 398 5.61 31.34 8.33
C THR A 398 6.46 30.25 8.99
N GLY A 399 6.35 30.06 10.32
CA GLY A 399 7.25 29.17 11.09
C GLY A 399 7.38 27.71 10.64
N ARG A 400 6.66 27.26 9.60
CA ARG A 400 6.74 25.92 9.00
C ARG A 400 7.51 25.83 7.67
N VAL A 401 7.87 26.96 7.03
CA VAL A 401 8.56 26.98 5.72
C VAL A 401 9.70 27.99 5.77
N ARG A 402 10.92 27.56 5.46
CA ARG A 402 12.09 28.43 5.33
C ARG A 402 12.50 28.52 3.86
N LYS A 403 12.83 29.74 3.41
CA LYS A 403 13.31 30.00 2.05
C LYS A 403 14.77 30.44 2.07
N THR A 404 15.60 29.80 1.25
CA THR A 404 17.02 30.13 1.09
C THR A 404 17.36 30.42 -0.37
N ASP A 405 18.38 31.26 -0.54
CA ASP A 405 19.03 31.47 -1.83
C ASP A 405 20.38 30.75 -1.81
N ILE A 406 20.72 30.10 -2.93
CA ILE A 406 21.92 29.28 -3.09
C ILE A 406 22.63 29.73 -4.36
N ASP A 407 23.89 30.15 -4.25
CA ASP A 407 24.77 30.42 -5.39
C ASP A 407 25.89 29.37 -5.42
N LEU A 408 26.09 28.70 -6.56
CA LEU A 408 27.25 27.84 -6.82
C LEU A 408 28.30 28.64 -7.58
N ILE A 409 29.52 28.66 -7.06
CA ILE A 409 30.60 29.60 -7.40
C ILE A 409 31.83 28.77 -7.80
N ALA A 410 32.48 29.13 -8.91
CA ALA A 410 33.75 28.56 -9.33
C ALA A 410 34.92 29.06 -8.45
N ASP A 411 36.08 28.41 -8.52
CA ASP A 411 37.27 28.79 -7.74
C ASP A 411 37.79 30.21 -8.07
N ASP A 412 37.47 30.72 -9.26
CA ASP A 412 37.79 32.10 -9.66
C ASP A 412 36.84 33.16 -9.06
N GLY A 413 35.82 32.74 -8.31
CA GLY A 413 34.79 33.60 -7.71
C GLY A 413 33.59 33.88 -8.62
N THR A 414 33.52 33.32 -9.82
CA THR A 414 32.39 33.51 -10.74
C THR A 414 31.20 32.64 -10.33
N VAL A 415 30.00 33.22 -10.22
CA VAL A 415 28.77 32.43 -9.99
C VAL A 415 28.36 31.69 -11.27
N ARG A 416 28.24 30.36 -11.21
CA ARG A 416 27.83 29.50 -12.35
C ARG A 416 26.35 29.11 -12.31
N ILE A 417 25.82 28.81 -11.13
CA ILE A 417 24.41 28.40 -10.96
C ILE A 417 23.81 29.21 -9.82
N ARG A 418 22.57 29.65 -10.02
CA ARG A 418 21.83 30.45 -9.05
C ARG A 418 20.46 29.85 -8.80
N LEU A 419 20.17 29.59 -7.53
CA LEU A 419 18.89 29.10 -7.06
C LEU A 419 18.31 30.15 -6.10
N ARG A 420 17.07 30.57 -6.36
CA ARG A 420 16.36 31.57 -5.55
C ARG A 420 15.13 30.97 -4.91
N GLY A 421 14.90 31.33 -3.65
CA GLY A 421 13.72 30.92 -2.91
C GLY A 421 13.55 29.39 -2.81
N PHE A 422 14.65 28.67 -2.61
CA PHE A 422 14.62 27.25 -2.29
C PHE A 422 13.87 27.06 -0.97
N ALA A 423 12.70 26.45 -1.05
CA ALA A 423 11.79 26.31 0.08
C ALA A 423 11.88 24.91 0.66
N VAL A 424 12.26 24.85 1.93
CA VAL A 424 12.19 23.64 2.74
C VAL A 424 11.03 23.72 3.72
N ARG A 425 10.26 22.64 3.82
CA ARG A 425 9.25 22.50 4.86
C ARG A 425 9.92 21.96 6.11
N MET A 426 9.83 22.71 7.19
CA MET A 426 10.31 22.30 8.50
C MET A 426 9.25 21.39 9.11
N ALA A 427 9.55 20.10 9.17
CA ALA A 427 8.90 19.23 10.13
C ALA A 427 9.70 19.32 11.43
N ALA A 428 9.03 19.32 12.58
CA ALA A 428 9.73 18.98 13.81
C ALA A 428 10.49 17.68 13.53
N ALA A 429 11.78 17.60 13.87
CA ALA A 429 12.45 16.33 13.90
C ALA A 429 11.86 15.60 15.10
N THR A 430 10.62 15.16 14.99
CA THR A 430 10.25 13.89 15.56
C THR A 430 11.13 12.89 14.83
N LYS A 431 12.37 12.74 15.32
CA LYS A 431 12.83 11.41 15.66
C LYS A 431 11.70 10.86 16.51
N VAL A 432 10.73 10.24 15.85
CA VAL A 432 9.96 9.17 16.44
C VAL A 432 11.05 8.20 16.83
N ARG A 433 11.55 8.35 18.07
CA ARG A 433 12.51 7.44 18.63
C ARG A 433 11.72 6.16 18.77
N VAL A 434 11.82 5.32 17.75
CA VAL A 434 11.23 3.99 17.74
C VAL A 434 11.89 3.28 18.90
N ASP A 435 11.15 3.18 19.99
CA ASP A 435 11.59 2.58 21.24
C ASP A 435 10.75 1.33 21.46
N VAL A 436 11.39 0.29 21.96
CA VAL A 436 10.73 -0.99 22.26
C VAL A 436 10.47 -0.99 23.74
N GLN A 437 9.21 -0.77 24.09
CA GLN A 437 8.76 -0.67 25.46
C GLN A 437 8.09 -1.98 25.90
N LEU A 438 8.47 -2.43 27.10
CA LEU A 438 7.81 -3.54 27.78
C LEU A 438 6.88 -2.97 28.85
N PHE A 439 5.63 -3.40 28.84
CA PHE A 439 4.64 -3.03 29.84
C PHE A 439 4.25 -4.25 30.68
N ALA A 440 3.98 -4.03 31.96
CA ALA A 440 3.48 -5.02 32.89
C ALA A 440 2.16 -4.52 33.50
N PRO A 441 1.22 -5.42 33.86
CA PRO A 441 -0.02 -5.03 34.50
C PRO A 441 0.22 -4.66 35.97
N GLU A 442 -0.43 -3.59 36.44
CA GLU A 442 -0.43 -3.13 37.82
C GLU A 442 -1.89 -2.90 38.27
N TRP A 443 -2.23 -3.29 39.50
CA TRP A 443 -3.53 -3.00 40.08
C TRP A 443 -3.50 -1.68 40.83
N ARG A 444 -4.40 -0.76 40.49
CA ARG A 444 -4.54 0.54 41.16
C ARG A 444 -5.93 0.72 41.79
N PRO A 445 -6.04 1.35 42.98
CA PRO A 445 -7.33 1.72 43.54
C PRO A 445 -8.13 2.63 42.61
N VAL A 446 -9.45 2.43 42.57
CA VAL A 446 -10.37 3.32 41.86
C VAL A 446 -10.80 4.46 42.79
N GLU A 447 -10.33 5.68 42.51
CA GLU A 447 -10.59 6.88 43.35
C GLU A 447 -11.95 7.55 43.08
N SER A 448 -12.78 7.01 42.17
CA SER A 448 -14.10 7.58 41.87
C SER A 448 -15.07 7.37 43.03
N ASP A 449 -15.52 8.50 43.61
CA ASP A 449 -16.59 8.58 44.61
C ASP A 449 -17.92 9.08 44.02
N GLY A 450 -18.00 9.29 42.69
CA GLY A 450 -19.13 9.94 42.04
C GLY A 450 -19.93 9.01 41.13
N VAL A 451 -21.16 8.68 41.53
CA VAL A 451 -22.19 8.22 40.60
C VAL A 451 -22.57 9.40 39.71
N THR A 452 -22.17 9.38 38.44
CA THR A 452 -22.66 10.34 37.45
C THR A 452 -24.09 9.93 37.07
N GLU A 453 -25.08 10.44 37.80
CA GLU A 453 -26.47 10.50 37.31
C GLU A 453 -26.54 11.48 36.13
N GLY A 454 -26.26 10.98 34.93
CA GLY A 454 -26.30 11.77 33.71
C GLY A 454 -26.33 10.86 32.48
N ASN A 455 -27.50 10.78 31.85
CA ASN A 455 -27.89 9.99 30.67
C ASN A 455 -28.43 8.58 30.96
N SER A 456 -29.50 8.23 30.24
CA SER A 456 -30.12 6.89 30.23
C SER A 456 -29.19 5.92 29.51
N ILE A 457 -28.35 5.21 30.28
CA ILE A 457 -27.47 4.15 29.78
C ILE A 457 -28.15 2.81 30.04
N ASP A 458 -28.26 1.99 29.01
CA ASP A 458 -28.74 0.61 29.10
C ASP A 458 -27.65 -0.26 29.71
N ARG A 459 -27.95 -1.01 30.77
CA ARG A 459 -26.95 -1.74 31.55
C ARG A 459 -27.21 -3.23 31.52
N HIS A 460 -26.21 -3.99 31.10
CA HIS A 460 -26.23 -5.44 30.97
C HIS A 460 -25.15 -6.06 31.85
N LEU A 461 -25.54 -6.98 32.73
CA LEU A 461 -24.64 -7.74 33.59
C LEU A 461 -24.65 -9.21 33.21
N PHE A 462 -23.52 -9.74 32.78
CA PHE A 462 -23.30 -11.15 32.49
C PHE A 462 -22.62 -11.82 33.67
N LEU A 463 -23.18 -12.91 34.19
CA LEU A 463 -22.61 -13.64 35.32
C LEU A 463 -22.73 -15.15 35.16
N THR A 464 -21.96 -15.89 35.96
CA THR A 464 -22.09 -17.35 36.07
C THR A 464 -22.99 -17.70 37.27
N ASN A 465 -24.12 -18.39 37.01
CA ASN A 465 -25.14 -18.66 38.03
C ASN A 465 -24.66 -19.50 39.22
N ASP A 466 -23.62 -20.30 39.03
CA ASP A 466 -23.09 -21.17 40.08
C ASP A 466 -22.24 -20.39 41.10
N SER A 467 -21.74 -19.21 40.74
CA SER A 467 -20.88 -18.38 41.58
C SER A 467 -21.60 -17.21 42.23
N PHE A 468 -22.63 -16.66 41.57
CA PHE A 468 -23.36 -15.49 42.06
C PHE A 468 -24.87 -15.66 41.93
N ASN A 469 -25.63 -15.15 42.89
CA ASN A 469 -27.10 -15.26 42.89
C ASN A 469 -27.73 -14.19 41.98
N ALA A 470 -28.03 -14.57 40.73
CA ALA A 470 -28.67 -13.69 39.74
C ALA A 470 -29.96 -13.02 40.23
N ARG A 471 -30.77 -13.72 41.02
CA ARG A 471 -32.06 -13.19 41.51
C ARG A 471 -31.88 -12.09 42.54
N GLU A 472 -30.93 -12.27 43.45
CA GLU A 472 -30.61 -11.25 44.46
C GLU A 472 -29.95 -10.03 43.82
N LEU A 473 -29.06 -10.23 42.85
CA LEU A 473 -28.46 -9.13 42.09
C LEU A 473 -29.50 -8.38 41.26
N ALA A 474 -30.46 -9.07 40.63
CA ALA A 474 -31.56 -8.43 39.90
C ALA A 474 -32.43 -7.56 40.81
N ALA A 475 -32.63 -7.98 42.07
CA ALA A 475 -33.37 -7.20 43.06
C ALA A 475 -32.57 -5.97 43.54
N ALA A 476 -31.25 -6.07 43.62
CA ALA A 476 -30.37 -4.98 44.07
C ALA A 476 -30.03 -3.97 42.95
N LEU A 477 -29.99 -4.40 41.69
CA LEU A 477 -29.65 -3.60 40.51
C LEU A 477 -30.90 -3.28 39.68
N ALA A 478 -31.79 -2.46 40.24
CA ALA A 478 -33.02 -2.07 39.58
C ALA A 478 -32.74 -1.39 38.22
N GLY A 479 -33.38 -1.88 37.15
CA GLY A 479 -33.22 -1.35 35.79
C GLY A 479 -32.05 -1.94 34.99
N TRP A 480 -31.30 -2.88 35.55
CA TRP A 480 -30.25 -3.61 34.84
C TRP A 480 -30.80 -4.92 34.24
N THR A 481 -30.36 -5.24 33.03
CA THR A 481 -30.62 -6.54 32.40
C THR A 481 -29.57 -7.53 32.85
N ILE A 482 -29.97 -8.64 33.46
CA ILE A 482 -29.04 -9.68 33.93
C ILE A 482 -29.11 -10.88 33.00
N HIS A 483 -27.94 -11.25 32.49
CA HIS A 483 -27.68 -12.36 31.61
C HIS A 483 -26.85 -13.43 32.31
N THR A 484 -27.10 -14.69 31.96
CA THR A 484 -26.42 -15.81 32.60
C THR A 484 -25.57 -16.53 31.57
N LEU A 485 -24.26 -16.47 31.73
CA LEU A 485 -23.33 -17.18 30.86
C LEU A 485 -23.39 -18.68 31.16
N PRO A 486 -23.34 -19.54 30.12
CA PRO A 486 -23.36 -20.97 30.31
C PRO A 486 -22.13 -21.41 31.11
N HIS A 487 -22.37 -22.17 32.17
CA HIS A 487 -21.32 -22.71 33.03
C HIS A 487 -21.56 -24.21 33.27
N ASP A 488 -20.50 -24.99 33.13
CA ASP A 488 -20.47 -26.41 33.46
C ASP A 488 -19.22 -26.67 34.31
N ALA A 489 -19.41 -26.69 35.63
CA ALA A 489 -18.32 -26.89 36.59
C ALA A 489 -17.60 -28.24 36.42
N SER A 490 -18.21 -29.22 35.73
CA SER A 490 -17.61 -30.53 35.44
C SER A 490 -16.78 -30.55 34.15
N ALA A 491 -16.98 -29.57 33.25
CA ALA A 491 -16.27 -29.49 31.98
C ALA A 491 -14.80 -29.05 32.13
N SER A 492 -13.97 -29.31 31.11
CA SER A 492 -12.62 -28.74 31.03
C SER A 492 -12.66 -27.22 30.96
N LEU A 493 -11.56 -26.55 31.32
CA LEU A 493 -11.50 -25.10 31.29
C LEU A 493 -11.66 -24.57 29.85
N THR A 494 -11.06 -25.25 28.88
CA THR A 494 -11.25 -25.00 27.44
C THR A 494 -12.73 -24.99 27.07
N ARG A 495 -13.48 -26.05 27.44
CA ARG A 495 -14.89 -26.17 27.07
C ARG A 495 -15.74 -25.09 27.74
N ARG A 496 -15.47 -24.78 29.01
CA ARG A 496 -16.14 -23.67 29.71
C ARG A 496 -15.89 -22.35 28.99
N TYR A 497 -14.63 -22.05 28.67
CA TYR A 497 -14.26 -20.80 28.00
C TYR A 497 -14.90 -20.67 26.62
N THR A 498 -14.85 -21.72 25.79
CA THR A 498 -15.48 -21.72 24.46
C THR A 498 -16.98 -21.49 24.54
N MET A 499 -17.68 -22.16 25.47
CA MET A 499 -19.13 -21.95 25.65
C MET A 499 -19.46 -20.53 26.11
N MET A 500 -18.66 -19.95 27.01
CA MET A 500 -18.86 -18.58 27.48
C MET A 500 -18.55 -17.54 26.38
N ALA A 501 -17.49 -17.77 25.59
CA ALA A 501 -17.13 -16.89 24.48
C ALA A 501 -18.19 -16.91 23.38
N ASP A 502 -18.76 -18.08 23.07
CA ASP A 502 -19.83 -18.25 22.08
C ASP A 502 -21.13 -17.55 22.52
N ALA A 503 -21.52 -17.75 23.78
CA ALA A 503 -22.67 -17.05 24.35
C ALA A 503 -22.46 -15.53 24.40
N LEU A 504 -21.28 -15.07 24.83
CA LEU A 504 -20.95 -13.65 24.84
C LEU A 504 -20.97 -13.06 23.43
N LEU A 505 -20.42 -13.76 22.44
CA LEU A 505 -20.44 -13.30 21.04
C LEU A 505 -21.87 -13.10 20.56
N SER A 506 -22.74 -14.10 20.77
CA SER A 506 -24.14 -14.05 20.36
C SER A 506 -24.88 -12.87 21.00
N GLU A 507 -24.68 -12.67 22.30
CA GLU A 507 -25.31 -11.57 23.05
C GLU A 507 -24.79 -10.20 22.62
N LEU A 508 -23.50 -10.08 22.33
CA LEU A 508 -22.95 -8.84 21.79
C LEU A 508 -23.47 -8.55 20.37
N GLN A 509 -23.66 -9.57 19.53
CA GLN A 509 -24.27 -9.44 18.21
C GLN A 509 -25.73 -8.99 18.29
N ASP A 510 -26.50 -9.57 19.22
CA ASP A 510 -27.89 -9.20 19.44
C ASP A 510 -28.02 -7.75 19.95
N LEU A 511 -27.15 -7.34 20.87
CA LEU A 511 -27.10 -5.96 21.36
C LEU A 511 -26.77 -4.97 20.25
N THR A 512 -25.91 -5.33 19.31
CA THR A 512 -25.49 -4.44 18.22
C THR A 512 -26.38 -4.52 16.98
N HIS A 513 -27.44 -5.35 17.00
CA HIS A 513 -28.34 -5.53 15.88
C HIS A 513 -29.35 -4.36 15.75
N GLY A 514 -29.06 -3.38 14.89
CA GLY A 514 -30.00 -2.28 14.55
C GLY A 514 -29.32 -1.00 14.04
N ALA A 515 -30.10 -0.05 13.50
CA ALA A 515 -29.58 1.17 12.85
C ALA A 515 -28.90 2.18 13.79
N ARG A 516 -29.04 2.04 15.12
CA ARG A 516 -28.28 2.85 16.10
C ARG A 516 -28.32 2.22 17.50
N LEU A 517 -27.15 1.82 18.02
CA LEU A 517 -27.01 1.35 19.40
C LEU A 517 -27.15 2.53 20.38
N ALA A 518 -28.05 2.41 21.37
CA ALA A 518 -28.11 3.35 22.48
C ALA A 518 -26.86 3.20 23.38
N PRO A 519 -26.45 4.24 24.14
CA PRO A 519 -25.36 4.11 25.09
C PRO A 519 -25.57 2.91 26.02
N THR A 520 -24.73 1.89 25.88
CA THR A 520 -24.91 0.58 26.51
C THR A 520 -23.66 0.20 27.29
N LEU A 521 -23.80 -0.21 28.54
CA LEU A 521 -22.74 -0.75 29.38
C LEU A 521 -22.93 -2.25 29.57
N VAL A 522 -21.91 -3.02 29.20
CA VAL A 522 -21.80 -4.46 29.42
C VAL A 522 -20.76 -4.74 30.51
N GLN A 523 -21.18 -5.36 31.61
CA GLN A 523 -20.29 -5.85 32.66
C GLN A 523 -20.30 -7.38 32.69
N ILE A 524 -19.13 -8.02 32.71
CA ILE A 524 -18.99 -9.46 32.96
C ILE A 524 -18.45 -9.65 34.38
N LEU A 525 -19.21 -10.35 35.21
CA LEU A 525 -18.86 -10.69 36.58
C LEU A 525 -18.39 -12.15 36.69
N LEU A 526 -17.14 -12.34 37.09
CA LEU A 526 -16.51 -13.64 37.29
C LEU A 526 -16.04 -13.83 38.75
N PRO A 527 -15.99 -15.07 39.25
CA PRO A 527 -15.41 -15.36 40.55
C PRO A 527 -13.90 -15.02 40.56
N GLU A 528 -13.43 -14.41 41.64
CA GLU A 528 -12.00 -14.25 41.89
C GLU A 528 -11.41 -15.60 42.36
N ASP A 529 -10.86 -16.36 41.41
CA ASP A 529 -10.24 -17.66 41.63
C ASP A 529 -9.03 -17.83 40.67
N PRO A 530 -7.81 -18.06 41.17
CA PRO A 530 -6.63 -18.29 40.34
C PRO A 530 -6.79 -19.41 39.30
N ASP A 531 -7.60 -20.44 39.57
CA ASP A 531 -7.86 -21.53 38.62
C ASP A 531 -8.81 -21.12 37.48
N LEU A 532 -9.60 -20.06 37.68
CA LEU A 532 -10.55 -19.51 36.71
C LEU A 532 -10.04 -18.24 36.02
N GLU A 533 -8.85 -17.79 36.36
CA GLU A 533 -8.16 -16.65 35.74
C GLU A 533 -8.16 -16.65 34.20
N PRO A 534 -8.05 -17.80 33.49
CA PRO A 534 -8.13 -17.82 32.02
C PRO A 534 -9.49 -17.38 31.46
N LEU A 535 -10.57 -17.45 32.24
CA LEU A 535 -11.89 -16.96 31.84
C LEU A 535 -11.93 -15.44 31.67
N THR A 536 -11.02 -14.71 32.31
CA THR A 536 -10.92 -13.26 32.18
C THR A 536 -10.46 -12.80 30.80
N GLY A 537 -10.01 -13.74 29.95
CA GLY A 537 -9.68 -13.50 28.55
C GLY A 537 -10.82 -12.93 27.71
N LEU A 538 -12.08 -13.10 28.14
CA LEU A 538 -13.26 -12.53 27.49
C LEU A 538 -13.20 -10.99 27.42
N THR A 539 -12.39 -10.35 28.27
CA THR A 539 -12.11 -8.89 28.18
C THR A 539 -11.60 -8.50 26.79
N GLY A 540 -10.82 -9.36 26.11
CA GLY A 540 -10.33 -9.08 24.76
C GLY A 540 -11.45 -8.95 23.72
N MET A 541 -12.48 -9.80 23.82
CA MET A 541 -13.68 -9.71 22.99
C MET A 541 -14.45 -8.42 23.26
N LEU A 542 -14.68 -8.10 24.54
CA LEU A 542 -15.35 -6.85 24.95
C LEU A 542 -14.63 -5.60 24.44
N ARG A 543 -13.30 -5.54 24.60
CA ARG A 543 -12.49 -4.40 24.11
C ARG A 543 -12.64 -4.23 22.62
N THR A 544 -12.59 -5.32 21.87
CA THR A 544 -12.78 -5.28 20.41
C THR A 544 -14.19 -4.81 20.04
N ALA A 545 -15.23 -5.32 20.72
CA ALA A 545 -16.60 -4.87 20.51
C ALA A 545 -16.78 -3.36 20.81
N CYS A 546 -16.14 -2.82 21.86
CA CYS A 546 -16.18 -1.39 22.16
C CYS A 546 -15.47 -0.53 21.10
N LEU A 547 -14.44 -1.07 20.43
CA LEU A 547 -13.77 -0.38 19.33
C LEU A 547 -14.60 -0.39 18.04
N GLU A 548 -15.35 -1.46 17.80
CA GLU A 548 -16.26 -1.56 16.65
C GLU A 548 -17.56 -0.76 16.87
N TYR A 549 -18.04 -0.67 18.10
CA TYR A 549 -19.28 0.01 18.47
C TYR A 549 -19.02 1.03 19.60
N PRO A 550 -18.75 2.30 19.28
CA PRO A 550 -18.38 3.33 20.28
C PRO A 550 -19.45 3.64 21.33
N ALA A 551 -20.72 3.31 21.05
CA ALA A 551 -21.82 3.42 22.02
C ALA A 551 -21.82 2.30 23.07
N LEU A 552 -21.06 1.22 22.84
CA LEU A 552 -20.87 0.10 23.75
C LEU A 552 -19.68 0.36 24.66
N GLN A 553 -19.88 0.17 25.96
CA GLN A 553 -18.82 0.14 26.96
C GLN A 553 -18.76 -1.24 27.58
N GLY A 554 -17.56 -1.79 27.77
CA GLY A 554 -17.34 -3.13 28.27
C GLY A 554 -16.45 -3.15 29.51
N GLN A 555 -16.80 -3.94 30.51
CA GLN A 555 -16.00 -4.14 31.73
C GLN A 555 -15.99 -5.62 32.11
N LEU A 556 -14.85 -6.11 32.59
CA LEU A 556 -14.77 -7.41 33.24
C LEU A 556 -14.35 -7.24 34.70
N ILE A 557 -15.14 -7.79 35.61
CA ILE A 557 -15.04 -7.59 37.05
C ILE A 557 -14.89 -8.95 37.72
N THR A 558 -13.83 -9.15 38.50
CA THR A 558 -13.68 -10.33 39.36
C THR A 558 -14.04 -9.99 40.80
N ALA A 559 -14.75 -10.88 41.50
CA ALA A 559 -15.13 -10.66 42.89
C ALA A 559 -15.17 -11.96 43.70
N ASN A 560 -14.99 -11.86 45.01
CA ASN A 560 -15.17 -13.00 45.91
C ASN A 560 -16.64 -13.48 45.87
N PRO A 561 -16.92 -14.75 45.51
CA PRO A 561 -18.27 -15.31 45.46
C PRO A 561 -19.04 -15.28 46.79
N GLN A 562 -18.33 -15.20 47.91
CA GLN A 562 -18.93 -15.15 49.25
C GLN A 562 -19.36 -13.73 49.66
N MET A 563 -19.10 -12.72 48.83
CA MET A 563 -19.52 -11.35 49.10
C MET A 563 -21.05 -11.23 49.04
N PRO A 564 -21.71 -10.54 49.99
CA PRO A 564 -23.15 -10.30 49.93
C PRO A 564 -23.58 -9.56 48.65
N SER A 565 -24.66 -10.03 48.01
CA SER A 565 -25.18 -9.46 46.74
C SER A 565 -25.42 -7.95 46.79
N THR A 566 -25.78 -7.40 47.95
CA THR A 566 -25.99 -5.94 48.16
C THR A 566 -24.68 -5.14 48.08
N ASN A 567 -23.60 -5.67 48.64
CA ASN A 567 -22.29 -5.03 48.59
C ASN A 567 -21.72 -5.13 47.17
N LEU A 568 -21.89 -6.30 46.54
CA LEU A 568 -21.49 -6.53 45.17
C LEU A 568 -22.20 -5.57 44.20
N ALA A 569 -23.53 -5.40 44.35
CA ALA A 569 -24.28 -4.43 43.56
C ALA A 569 -23.78 -2.99 43.75
N THR A 570 -23.39 -2.60 44.96
CA THR A 570 -22.83 -1.27 45.25
C THR A 570 -21.51 -1.05 44.50
N GLU A 571 -20.61 -2.03 44.51
CA GLU A 571 -19.34 -1.95 43.79
C GLU A 571 -19.50 -2.04 42.26
N LEU A 572 -20.49 -2.79 41.75
CA LEU A 572 -20.82 -2.84 40.32
C LEU A 572 -21.33 -1.48 39.81
N VAL A 573 -22.16 -0.80 40.61
CA VAL A 573 -22.59 0.59 40.32
C VAL A 573 -21.40 1.54 40.38
N ARG A 574 -20.52 1.40 41.38
CA ARG A 574 -19.29 2.21 41.46
C ARG A 574 -18.39 2.01 40.24
N ALA A 575 -18.24 0.77 39.76
CA ALA A 575 -17.49 0.44 38.56
C ALA A 575 -18.08 1.09 37.29
N SER A 576 -19.39 1.36 37.26
CA SER A 576 -20.05 1.99 36.10
C SER A 576 -19.69 3.47 35.89
N ALA A 577 -18.98 4.11 36.84
CA ALA A 577 -18.81 5.56 36.87
C ALA A 577 -17.91 6.14 35.77
N ASP A 578 -16.82 5.48 35.34
CA ASP A 578 -16.02 5.83 34.13
C ASP A 578 -14.81 4.87 33.97
N GLN A 579 -14.98 3.65 33.44
CA GLN A 579 -13.86 2.72 33.16
C GLN A 579 -14.13 1.81 31.95
N VAL A 580 -14.15 2.38 30.75
CA VAL A 580 -14.42 1.66 29.50
C VAL A 580 -13.28 0.71 29.14
N GLY A 581 -13.59 -0.54 28.80
CA GLY A 581 -12.61 -1.53 28.34
C GLY A 581 -11.67 -2.04 29.45
N SER A 582 -11.99 -1.76 30.71
CA SER A 582 -11.14 -2.05 31.86
C SER A 582 -11.38 -3.44 32.45
N ARG A 583 -10.30 -3.99 33.00
CA ARG A 583 -10.35 -5.17 33.87
C ARG A 583 -10.29 -4.70 35.32
N LEU A 584 -11.25 -5.14 36.11
CA LEU A 584 -11.52 -4.69 37.46
C LEU A 584 -11.51 -5.87 38.43
N ARG A 585 -11.18 -5.62 39.69
CA ARG A 585 -11.36 -6.58 40.78
C ARG A 585 -11.93 -5.92 42.02
N ILE A 586 -12.80 -6.63 42.72
CA ILE A 586 -13.38 -6.22 44.00
C ILE A 586 -12.69 -7.03 45.09
N ILE A 587 -11.82 -6.37 45.84
CA ILE A 587 -11.12 -6.94 47.00
C ILE A 587 -11.62 -6.31 48.30
N SER A 588 -11.14 -6.78 49.46
CA SER A 588 -11.51 -6.25 50.77
C SER A 588 -11.26 -4.74 50.94
N GLU A 589 -10.23 -4.22 50.28
CA GLU A 589 -9.80 -2.83 50.29
C GLU A 589 -10.59 -1.94 49.32
N GLY A 590 -11.52 -2.51 48.55
CA GLY A 590 -12.38 -1.82 47.58
C GLY A 590 -12.09 -2.21 46.12
N LEU A 591 -12.67 -1.44 45.20
CA LEU A 591 -12.51 -1.64 43.76
C LEU A 591 -11.11 -1.24 43.28
N GLN A 592 -10.49 -2.10 42.48
CA GLN A 592 -9.22 -1.83 41.80
C GLN A 592 -9.33 -2.07 40.29
N SER A 593 -8.56 -1.31 39.52
CA SER A 593 -8.44 -1.42 38.06
C SER A 593 -7.05 -1.86 37.64
N GLU A 594 -6.98 -2.78 36.67
CA GLU A 594 -5.73 -3.20 36.03
C GLU A 594 -5.32 -2.11 35.02
N VAL A 595 -4.13 -1.54 35.21
CA VAL A 595 -3.51 -0.60 34.26
C VAL A 595 -2.21 -1.18 33.75
N TRP A 596 -1.83 -0.82 32.54
CA TRP A 596 -0.51 -1.17 32.00
C TRP A 596 0.48 -0.07 32.34
N THR A 597 1.66 -0.44 32.82
CA THR A 597 2.73 0.51 33.12
C THR A 597 4.04 0.03 32.53
N VAL A 598 4.92 0.95 32.18
CA VAL A 598 6.26 0.58 31.70
C VAL A 598 6.99 -0.22 32.78
N ALA A 599 7.40 -1.43 32.43
CA ALA A 599 8.13 -2.31 33.33
C ALA A 599 9.43 -1.62 33.78
N ASN A 600 9.67 -1.55 35.08
CA ASN A 600 10.79 -0.80 35.64
C ASN A 600 12.13 -1.51 35.34
N THR A 601 12.81 -1.14 34.26
CA THR A 601 14.11 -1.70 33.84
C THR A 601 15.31 -0.91 34.41
N GLN A 602 15.22 -0.42 35.65
CA GLN A 602 16.27 0.40 36.27
C GLN A 602 17.52 -0.40 36.70
N ALA A 603 17.44 -1.74 36.78
CA ALA A 603 18.62 -2.59 36.88
C ALA A 603 19.13 -2.93 35.47
N ALA A 604 20.46 -2.88 35.25
CA ALA A 604 21.06 -3.36 34.00
C ALA A 604 20.52 -4.76 33.71
N PRO A 605 19.92 -5.01 32.52
CA PRO A 605 19.10 -6.20 32.34
C PRO A 605 19.99 -7.45 32.40
N GLU A 606 19.73 -8.34 33.35
CA GLU A 606 20.17 -9.72 33.21
C GLU A 606 19.50 -10.27 31.94
N ILE A 607 20.30 -10.55 30.91
CA ILE A 607 19.82 -11.20 29.69
C ILE A 607 19.58 -12.68 30.02
N TRP A 608 18.44 -13.22 29.59
CA TRP A 608 18.15 -14.64 29.75
C TRP A 608 19.29 -15.51 29.22
N LYS A 609 19.77 -16.44 30.05
CA LYS A 609 20.86 -17.35 29.69
C LYS A 609 20.28 -18.67 29.24
N TRP A 610 20.43 -18.96 27.95
CA TRP A 610 20.05 -20.25 27.38
C TRP A 610 20.91 -21.38 27.97
N ARG A 611 20.29 -22.53 28.25
CA ARG A 611 21.04 -23.72 28.69
C ARG A 611 21.91 -24.26 27.57
N GLU A 612 23.15 -24.59 27.91
CA GLU A 612 23.99 -25.45 27.07
C GLU A 612 23.33 -26.84 26.94
N ASN A 613 23.24 -27.38 25.72
CA ASN A 613 22.51 -28.61 25.42
C ASN A 613 21.01 -28.56 25.82
N GLY A 614 20.41 -27.37 25.77
CA GLY A 614 18.98 -27.19 25.99
C GLY A 614 18.14 -27.98 24.99
N VAL A 615 16.92 -28.33 25.38
CA VAL A 615 15.95 -29.03 24.52
C VAL A 615 14.68 -28.22 24.55
N TYR A 616 14.34 -27.59 23.43
CA TYR A 616 13.22 -26.66 23.35
C TYR A 616 12.18 -27.10 22.31
N LEU A 617 10.91 -27.04 22.67
CA LEU A 617 9.78 -27.29 21.78
C LEU A 617 9.16 -25.98 21.33
N ILE A 618 8.95 -25.81 20.02
CA ILE A 618 8.20 -24.68 19.44
C ILE A 618 6.98 -25.24 18.71
N THR A 619 5.79 -24.99 19.26
CA THR A 619 4.52 -25.29 18.56
C THR A 619 4.15 -24.15 17.63
N GLY A 620 3.54 -24.46 16.48
CA GLY A 620 3.45 -23.52 15.36
C GLY A 620 4.75 -23.48 14.54
N GLY A 621 5.52 -24.58 14.55
CA GLY A 621 6.89 -24.66 14.03
C GLY A 621 7.05 -24.39 12.53
N GLY A 622 5.95 -24.39 11.75
CA GLY A 622 5.95 -24.02 10.33
C GLY A 622 5.78 -22.52 10.07
N GLY A 623 5.53 -21.70 11.10
CA GLY A 623 5.30 -20.27 10.96
C GLY A 623 6.60 -19.44 10.97
N GLY A 624 6.53 -18.22 10.42
CA GLY A 624 7.69 -17.32 10.30
C GLY A 624 8.39 -17.02 11.65
N ILE A 625 7.62 -16.86 12.73
CA ILE A 625 8.16 -16.60 14.08
C ILE A 625 9.00 -17.78 14.59
N ALA A 626 8.58 -19.03 14.34
CA ALA A 626 9.31 -20.20 14.81
C ALA A 626 10.71 -20.28 14.19
N ARG A 627 10.84 -19.93 12.90
CA ARG A 627 12.14 -19.82 12.21
C ARG A 627 13.04 -18.78 12.86
N LEU A 628 12.51 -17.58 13.12
CA LEU A 628 13.28 -16.48 13.74
C LEU A 628 13.76 -16.86 15.16
N LEU A 629 12.88 -17.46 15.97
CA LEU A 629 13.23 -17.97 17.30
C LEU A 629 14.31 -19.05 17.23
N THR A 630 14.17 -20.00 16.30
CA THR A 630 15.13 -21.11 16.13
C THR A 630 16.52 -20.57 15.84
N ARG A 631 16.64 -19.64 14.90
CA ARG A 631 17.91 -18.98 14.56
C ARG A 631 18.50 -18.25 15.77
N PHE A 632 17.70 -17.41 16.44
CA PHE A 632 18.18 -16.65 17.59
C PHE A 632 18.70 -17.52 18.73
N ILE A 633 17.99 -18.62 19.04
CA ILE A 633 18.40 -19.53 20.12
C ILE A 633 19.70 -20.27 19.74
N LEU A 634 19.84 -20.73 18.50
CA LEU A 634 21.05 -21.42 18.04
C LEU A 634 22.26 -20.49 17.94
N ASP A 635 22.05 -19.23 17.55
CA ASP A 635 23.11 -18.21 17.57
C ASP A 635 23.63 -17.96 19.00
N ALA A 636 22.74 -17.98 19.99
CA ALA A 636 23.08 -17.74 21.39
C ALA A 636 23.60 -19.00 22.13
N ALA A 637 23.10 -20.18 21.77
CA ALA A 637 23.45 -21.47 22.35
C ALA A 637 23.51 -22.55 21.27
N PRO A 638 24.64 -22.68 20.56
CA PRO A 638 24.76 -23.55 19.39
C PRO A 638 24.38 -25.00 19.66
N GLU A 639 24.73 -25.55 20.82
CA GLU A 639 24.53 -26.98 21.17
C GLU A 639 23.07 -27.34 21.53
N THR A 640 22.12 -26.44 21.35
CA THR A 640 20.70 -26.64 21.68
C THR A 640 20.01 -27.55 20.65
N MET A 641 19.15 -28.45 21.13
CA MET A 641 18.18 -29.19 20.31
C MET A 641 16.85 -28.44 20.23
N ILE A 642 16.37 -28.17 19.02
CA ILE A 642 15.08 -27.50 18.79
C ILE A 642 14.12 -28.46 18.09
N ILE A 643 12.96 -28.70 18.70
CA ILE A 643 11.88 -29.50 18.14
C ILE A 643 10.78 -28.55 17.68
N LEU A 644 10.50 -28.55 16.39
CA LEU A 644 9.43 -27.77 15.76
C LEU A 644 8.23 -28.68 15.54
N ALA A 645 7.04 -28.27 16.01
CA ALA A 645 5.80 -29.03 15.83
C ALA A 645 4.75 -28.20 15.09
N GLY A 646 4.18 -28.76 14.01
CA GLY A 646 3.10 -28.13 13.25
C GLY A 646 2.27 -29.13 12.43
N ARG A 647 1.08 -28.73 12.01
CA ARG A 647 0.13 -29.60 11.29
C ARG A 647 0.50 -29.86 9.84
N SER A 648 1.07 -28.86 9.18
CA SER A 648 1.38 -28.91 7.75
C SER A 648 2.79 -29.45 7.52
N PRO A 649 3.09 -30.09 6.37
CA PRO A 649 4.47 -30.26 5.96
C PRO A 649 5.16 -28.90 5.81
N LEU A 650 6.47 -28.86 6.04
CA LEU A 650 7.24 -27.62 5.87
C LEU A 650 7.17 -27.12 4.43
N PRO A 651 6.95 -25.82 4.21
CA PRO A 651 7.17 -25.19 2.91
C PRO A 651 8.59 -25.47 2.40
N LYS A 652 8.78 -25.64 1.08
CA LYS A 652 10.07 -26.06 0.50
C LYS A 652 11.22 -25.14 0.85
N ASP A 653 10.97 -23.84 0.94
CA ASP A 653 11.93 -22.82 1.37
C ASP A 653 12.36 -23.01 2.84
N VAL A 654 11.43 -23.34 3.73
CA VAL A 654 11.73 -23.61 5.15
C VAL A 654 12.40 -24.97 5.33
N ALA A 655 11.99 -25.98 4.56
CA ALA A 655 12.63 -27.29 4.52
C ALA A 655 14.09 -27.18 4.04
N ASN A 656 14.34 -26.42 2.96
CA ASN A 656 15.69 -26.17 2.47
C ASN A 656 16.54 -25.41 3.49
N TRP A 657 15.97 -24.43 4.20
CA TRP A 657 16.67 -23.72 5.28
C TRP A 657 17.08 -24.68 6.41
N LEU A 658 16.18 -25.57 6.84
CA LEU A 658 16.47 -26.58 7.86
C LEU A 658 17.54 -27.60 7.41
N GLU A 659 17.51 -28.00 6.14
CA GLU A 659 18.49 -28.94 5.56
C GLU A 659 19.88 -28.33 5.36
N ILE A 660 19.96 -27.03 5.00
CA ILE A 660 21.22 -26.37 4.63
C ILE A 660 21.96 -25.81 5.85
N GLU A 661 21.26 -25.20 6.82
CA GLU A 661 21.94 -24.48 7.90
C GLU A 661 22.17 -25.33 9.17
N VAL A 662 21.27 -26.24 9.58
CA VAL A 662 21.40 -26.94 10.88
C VAL A 662 20.74 -28.35 10.96
N PRO A 663 21.14 -29.34 10.14
CA PRO A 663 20.39 -30.59 9.97
C PRO A 663 20.35 -31.50 11.22
N GLU A 664 21.34 -31.46 12.12
CA GLU A 664 21.42 -32.37 13.27
C GLU A 664 20.76 -31.85 14.55
N ARG A 665 20.45 -30.54 14.63
CA ARG A 665 20.01 -29.88 15.87
C ARG A 665 18.59 -29.34 15.82
N VAL A 666 17.96 -29.36 14.65
CA VAL A 666 16.55 -28.97 14.49
C VAL A 666 15.75 -30.13 13.93
N GLN A 667 14.69 -30.53 14.63
CA GLN A 667 13.79 -31.59 14.19
C GLN A 667 12.39 -31.03 13.96
N TYR A 668 11.88 -31.19 12.75
CA TYR A 668 10.47 -30.90 12.47
C TYR A 668 9.61 -32.15 12.61
N LEU A 669 8.50 -32.02 13.34
CA LEU A 669 7.51 -33.06 13.54
C LEU A 669 6.15 -32.56 13.06
N THR A 670 5.61 -33.26 12.05
CA THR A 670 4.23 -33.01 11.58
C THR A 670 3.26 -33.61 12.59
N VAL A 671 2.72 -32.78 13.47
CA VAL A 671 1.84 -33.16 14.59
C VAL A 671 0.75 -32.12 14.74
N ASP A 672 -0.50 -32.57 14.82
CA ASP A 672 -1.59 -31.71 15.28
C ASP A 672 -1.57 -31.59 16.80
N VAL A 673 -1.10 -30.44 17.27
CA VAL A 673 -1.01 -30.13 18.70
C VAL A 673 -2.38 -29.91 19.36
N SER A 674 -3.47 -29.82 18.59
CA SER A 674 -4.84 -29.83 19.11
C SER A 674 -5.37 -31.23 19.38
N ASP A 675 -4.72 -32.27 18.84
CA ASP A 675 -5.02 -33.66 19.15
C ASP A 675 -4.36 -34.08 20.47
N ARG A 676 -5.16 -34.62 21.38
CA ARG A 676 -4.72 -35.00 22.72
C ARG A 676 -3.71 -36.14 22.70
N GLU A 677 -3.96 -37.19 21.91
CA GLU A 677 -3.08 -38.36 21.86
C GLU A 677 -1.77 -37.98 21.19
N ALA A 678 -1.83 -37.23 20.09
CA ALA A 678 -0.65 -36.75 19.38
C ALA A 678 0.23 -35.83 20.23
N MET A 679 -0.36 -34.93 21.03
CA MET A 679 0.39 -34.08 21.97
C MET A 679 1.08 -34.92 23.07
N VAL A 680 0.39 -35.90 23.65
CA VAL A 680 0.97 -36.79 24.66
C VAL A 680 2.13 -37.59 24.08
N ASP A 681 1.95 -38.14 22.88
CA ASP A 681 2.98 -38.89 22.17
C ASP A 681 4.18 -38.03 21.77
N LEU A 682 3.96 -36.78 21.39
CA LEU A 682 5.00 -35.80 21.12
C LEU A 682 5.89 -35.59 22.35
N ILE A 683 5.31 -35.23 23.49
CA ILE A 683 6.07 -34.99 24.73
C ILE A 683 6.75 -36.28 25.23
N ALA A 684 6.06 -37.42 25.18
CA ALA A 684 6.64 -38.71 25.55
C ALA A 684 7.79 -39.12 24.60
N GLY A 685 7.69 -38.81 23.31
CA GLY A 685 8.74 -39.01 22.31
C GLY A 685 9.99 -38.18 22.60
N ILE A 686 9.80 -36.89 22.92
CA ILE A 686 10.90 -35.99 23.30
C ILE A 686 11.62 -36.52 24.53
N ARG A 687 10.88 -36.90 25.58
CA ARG A 687 11.44 -37.49 26.80
C ARG A 687 12.24 -38.76 26.53
N ARG A 688 11.71 -39.68 25.71
CA ARG A 688 12.40 -40.93 25.37
C ARG A 688 13.71 -40.69 24.63
N ARG A 689 13.78 -39.66 23.78
CA ARG A 689 14.92 -39.41 22.89
C ARG A 689 15.97 -38.47 23.49
N HIS A 690 15.54 -37.49 24.27
CA HIS A 690 16.40 -36.42 24.79
C HIS A 690 16.47 -36.35 26.32
N HIS A 691 15.79 -37.25 27.03
CA HIS A 691 15.70 -37.37 28.49
C HIS A 691 15.01 -36.21 29.22
N HIS A 692 15.12 -34.99 28.72
CA HIS A 692 14.55 -33.78 29.30
C HIS A 692 13.91 -32.88 28.25
N LEU A 693 12.90 -32.11 28.66
CA LEU A 693 12.40 -30.94 27.95
C LEU A 693 12.67 -29.72 28.86
N HIS A 694 13.41 -28.75 28.36
CA HIS A 694 13.87 -27.60 29.16
C HIS A 694 12.99 -26.37 28.98
N GLY A 695 12.36 -26.19 27.82
CA GLY A 695 11.57 -25.00 27.56
C GLY A 695 10.59 -25.20 26.41
N VAL A 696 9.49 -24.46 26.45
CA VAL A 696 8.44 -24.57 25.44
C VAL A 696 7.98 -23.18 25.00
N PHE A 697 7.86 -23.01 23.68
CA PHE A 697 7.25 -21.85 23.04
C PHE A 697 5.94 -22.27 22.37
N HIS A 698 4.86 -21.58 22.73
CA HIS A 698 3.57 -21.77 22.12
C HIS A 698 3.22 -20.61 21.18
N ALA A 699 3.54 -20.80 19.89
CA ALA A 699 3.34 -19.80 18.83
C ALA A 699 2.28 -20.24 17.79
N ALA A 700 1.48 -21.26 18.09
CA ALA A 700 0.38 -21.66 17.23
C ALA A 700 -0.78 -20.63 17.28
N GLY A 701 -1.35 -20.32 16.12
CA GLY A 701 -2.46 -19.39 16.00
C GLY A 701 -2.98 -19.33 14.56
N VAL A 702 -4.24 -18.94 14.42
CA VAL A 702 -4.93 -18.71 13.16
C VAL A 702 -5.70 -17.39 13.28
N LEU A 703 -5.81 -16.66 12.18
CA LEU A 703 -6.64 -15.45 12.06
C LEU A 703 -7.87 -15.78 11.22
N ASP A 704 -8.98 -15.11 11.52
CA ASP A 704 -10.23 -15.17 10.76
C ASP A 704 -10.91 -13.79 10.83
N ASP A 705 -10.21 -12.74 10.39
CA ASP A 705 -10.62 -11.36 10.66
C ASP A 705 -11.96 -11.01 9.98
N SER A 706 -12.94 -10.60 10.79
CA SER A 706 -14.27 -10.18 10.32
C SER A 706 -14.94 -9.30 11.38
N ALA A 707 -15.84 -8.40 10.97
CA ALA A 707 -16.63 -7.62 11.92
C ALA A 707 -17.38 -8.53 12.92
N LEU A 708 -17.60 -8.05 14.15
CA LEU A 708 -18.28 -8.77 15.21
C LEU A 708 -19.63 -9.32 14.74
N SER A 709 -20.38 -8.55 13.94
CA SER A 709 -21.68 -8.92 13.37
C SER A 709 -21.62 -10.10 12.39
N SER A 710 -20.45 -10.37 11.81
CA SER A 710 -20.23 -11.44 10.81
C SER A 710 -19.54 -12.68 11.37
N LYS A 711 -19.11 -12.64 12.64
CA LYS A 711 -18.47 -13.78 13.30
C LYS A 711 -19.46 -14.94 13.48
N THR A 712 -18.98 -16.16 13.23
CA THR A 712 -19.77 -17.39 13.40
C THR A 712 -19.24 -18.21 14.57
N PRO A 713 -20.10 -19.05 15.20
CA PRO A 713 -19.66 -20.00 16.22
C PRO A 713 -18.54 -20.93 15.75
N GLU A 714 -18.62 -21.39 14.50
CA GLU A 714 -17.60 -22.26 13.89
C GLU A 714 -16.25 -21.55 13.71
N GLY A 715 -16.28 -20.30 13.22
CA GLY A 715 -15.09 -19.46 13.07
C GLY A 715 -14.44 -19.16 14.43
N LEU A 716 -15.25 -18.78 15.42
CA LEU A 716 -14.81 -18.57 16.80
C LEU A 716 -14.10 -19.82 17.35
N ALA A 717 -14.72 -21.00 17.21
CA ALA A 717 -14.13 -22.25 17.68
C ALA A 717 -12.78 -22.56 16.98
N ALA A 718 -12.68 -22.30 15.68
CA ALA A 718 -11.46 -22.51 14.90
C ALA A 718 -10.31 -21.59 15.34
N VAL A 719 -10.60 -20.33 15.68
CA VAL A 719 -9.61 -19.35 16.18
C VAL A 719 -9.21 -19.63 17.63
N LEU A 720 -10.16 -20.02 18.49
CA LEU A 720 -9.89 -20.35 19.89
C LEU A 720 -9.05 -21.63 20.02
N ALA A 721 -9.36 -22.69 19.26
CA ALA A 721 -8.75 -24.01 19.40
C ALA A 721 -7.21 -24.02 19.49
N PRO A 722 -6.44 -23.41 18.56
CA PRO A 722 -4.98 -23.50 18.58
C PRO A 722 -4.31 -22.80 19.77
N LYS A 723 -5.01 -21.91 20.48
CA LYS A 723 -4.49 -21.18 21.65
C LYS A 723 -5.09 -21.65 22.97
N VAL A 724 -6.40 -21.88 22.99
CA VAL A 724 -7.14 -22.27 24.20
C VAL A 724 -6.94 -23.75 24.50
N ALA A 725 -7.37 -24.62 23.58
CA ALA A 725 -7.32 -26.07 23.79
C ALA A 725 -5.88 -26.57 23.89
N VAL A 726 -5.00 -26.06 23.02
CA VAL A 726 -3.59 -26.48 22.98
C VAL A 726 -2.85 -26.08 24.25
N ALA A 727 -3.07 -24.89 24.82
CA ALA A 727 -2.42 -24.49 26.07
C ALA A 727 -2.76 -25.46 27.22
N GLU A 728 -4.04 -25.85 27.34
CA GLU A 728 -4.46 -26.81 28.36
C GLU A 728 -3.92 -28.23 28.11
N LEU A 729 -3.91 -28.68 26.86
CA LEU A 729 -3.36 -29.99 26.49
C LEU A 729 -1.84 -30.05 26.70
N LEU A 730 -1.14 -29.00 26.30
CA LEU A 730 0.31 -28.87 26.42
C LEU A 730 0.75 -28.92 27.88
N ASP A 731 0.12 -28.12 28.76
CA ASP A 731 0.44 -28.15 30.20
C ASP A 731 0.19 -29.53 30.83
N LYS A 732 -0.92 -30.20 30.46
CA LYS A 732 -1.22 -31.55 30.92
C LYS A 732 -0.20 -32.59 30.43
N ALA A 733 0.24 -32.48 29.17
CA ALA A 733 1.22 -33.40 28.59
C ALA A 733 2.63 -33.18 29.18
N ILE A 734 3.00 -31.92 29.45
CA ILE A 734 4.21 -31.54 30.19
C ILE A 734 4.17 -32.12 31.61
N GLY A 735 3.06 -31.99 32.33
CA GLY A 735 2.93 -32.53 33.69
C GLY A 735 3.99 -31.96 34.64
N SER A 736 4.74 -32.83 35.32
CA SER A 736 5.76 -32.46 36.32
C SER A 736 7.18 -32.29 35.75
N GLU A 737 7.34 -32.11 34.44
CA GLU A 737 8.65 -31.87 33.83
C GLU A 737 9.30 -30.62 34.46
N PRO A 738 10.58 -30.66 34.87
CA PRO A 738 11.28 -29.51 35.45
C PRO A 738 11.69 -28.51 34.35
N LEU A 739 10.70 -27.89 33.70
CA LEU A 739 10.93 -26.83 32.72
C LEU A 739 11.66 -25.64 33.35
N ASP A 740 12.45 -24.94 32.55
CA ASP A 740 12.92 -23.58 32.85
C ASP A 740 11.79 -22.58 32.59
N PHE A 741 11.12 -22.72 31.43
CA PHE A 741 10.06 -21.81 31.02
C PHE A 741 9.00 -22.44 30.12
N LEU A 742 7.81 -21.83 30.12
CA LEU A 742 6.76 -21.95 29.12
C LEU A 742 6.39 -20.52 28.66
N VAL A 743 6.66 -20.19 27.40
CA VAL A 743 6.31 -18.90 26.80
C VAL A 743 5.09 -19.05 25.91
N LEU A 744 4.04 -18.29 26.19
CA LEU A 744 2.82 -18.24 25.39
C LEU A 744 2.86 -16.97 24.53
N PHE A 745 2.76 -17.14 23.20
CA PHE A 745 2.74 -16.01 22.28
C PHE A 745 1.30 -15.50 22.16
N SER A 746 1.02 -14.45 22.91
CA SER A 746 -0.22 -13.69 22.87
C SER A 746 -0.11 -12.54 21.85
N SER A 747 -1.06 -11.61 21.84
CA SER A 747 -1.11 -10.48 20.91
C SER A 747 -1.58 -9.21 21.60
N LEU A 748 -1.14 -8.04 21.12
CA LEU A 748 -1.69 -6.74 21.53
C LEU A 748 -3.22 -6.69 21.49
N ALA A 749 -3.85 -7.45 20.59
CA ALA A 749 -5.31 -7.51 20.47
C ALA A 749 -6.02 -7.94 21.77
N SER A 750 -5.43 -8.79 22.62
CA SER A 750 -6.07 -9.16 23.90
C SER A 750 -6.05 -8.02 24.92
N ALA A 751 -4.97 -7.25 24.93
CA ALA A 751 -4.75 -6.17 25.87
C ALA A 751 -5.45 -4.87 25.47
N LEU A 752 -5.50 -4.57 24.17
CA LEU A 752 -5.97 -3.27 23.65
C LEU A 752 -7.26 -3.37 22.82
N GLY A 753 -7.67 -4.58 22.43
CA GLY A 753 -8.68 -4.80 21.39
C GLY A 753 -8.12 -4.55 19.99
N SER A 754 -8.76 -5.12 18.97
CA SER A 754 -8.41 -4.87 17.57
C SER A 754 -9.65 -5.09 16.71
N PRO A 755 -10.17 -4.07 15.99
CA PRO A 755 -11.38 -4.21 15.18
C PRO A 755 -11.29 -5.40 14.22
N GLY A 756 -12.34 -6.20 14.16
CA GLY A 756 -12.44 -7.42 13.35
C GLY A 756 -11.85 -8.67 14.00
N GLN A 757 -11.25 -8.56 15.19
CA GLN A 757 -10.46 -9.64 15.83
C GLN A 757 -11.03 -10.07 17.18
N ALA A 758 -12.35 -10.02 17.38
CA ALA A 758 -12.98 -10.24 18.68
C ALA A 758 -12.69 -11.64 19.27
N ASP A 759 -12.74 -12.67 18.43
CA ASP A 759 -12.39 -14.07 18.74
C ASP A 759 -10.88 -14.26 18.98
N TYR A 760 -10.02 -13.65 18.16
CA TYR A 760 -8.57 -13.71 18.29
C TYR A 760 -8.10 -12.99 19.56
N ALA A 761 -8.68 -11.84 19.87
CA ALA A 761 -8.46 -11.12 21.13
C ALA A 761 -8.87 -11.98 22.33
N ALA A 762 -10.01 -12.69 22.26
CA ALA A 762 -10.43 -13.65 23.28
C ALA A 762 -9.46 -14.84 23.39
N ALA A 763 -9.00 -15.40 22.27
CA ALA A 763 -8.07 -16.52 22.25
C ALA A 763 -6.74 -16.18 22.95
N ASN A 764 -6.21 -14.99 22.66
CA ASN A 764 -4.98 -14.48 23.27
C ASN A 764 -5.19 -14.07 24.74
N GLY A 765 -6.35 -13.49 25.07
CA GLY A 765 -6.71 -13.18 26.46
C GLY A 765 -6.78 -14.42 27.34
N PHE A 766 -7.21 -15.56 26.80
CA PHE A 766 -7.14 -16.84 27.51
C PHE A 766 -5.70 -17.23 27.84
N LEU A 767 -4.76 -17.09 26.89
CA LEU A 767 -3.34 -17.37 27.14
C LEU A 767 -2.77 -16.47 28.24
N ASP A 768 -3.17 -15.20 28.27
CA ASP A 768 -2.74 -14.24 29.29
C ASP A 768 -3.17 -14.70 30.69
N GLY A 769 -4.45 -15.06 30.86
CA GLY A 769 -4.93 -15.63 32.12
C GLY A 769 -4.38 -17.02 32.43
N TYR A 770 -4.09 -17.83 31.41
CA TYR A 770 -3.48 -19.16 31.56
C TYR A 770 -2.06 -19.08 32.10
N ALA A 771 -1.27 -18.10 31.65
CA ALA A 771 0.06 -17.86 32.19
C ALA A 771 0.00 -17.50 33.68
N MET A 772 -0.94 -16.65 34.09
CA MET A 772 -1.14 -16.28 35.50
C MET A 772 -1.55 -17.48 36.35
N ARG A 773 -2.52 -18.28 35.88
CA ARG A 773 -2.95 -19.52 36.55
C ARG A 773 -1.78 -20.48 36.76
N ARG A 774 -0.99 -20.72 35.71
CA ARG A 774 0.13 -21.66 35.77
C ARG A 774 1.27 -21.13 36.63
N ASP A 775 1.53 -19.82 36.63
CA ASP A 775 2.52 -19.25 37.53
C ASP A 775 2.08 -19.34 39.00
N TRP A 776 0.80 -19.10 39.30
CA TRP A 776 0.25 -19.35 40.64
C TRP A 776 0.45 -20.82 41.06
N ARG A 777 0.18 -21.78 40.17
CA ARG A 777 0.47 -23.21 40.41
C ARG A 777 1.96 -23.46 40.66
N ARG A 778 2.86 -22.83 39.91
CA ARG A 778 4.32 -22.93 40.09
C ARG A 778 4.76 -22.41 41.46
N GLN A 779 4.26 -21.25 41.86
CA GLN A 779 4.55 -20.65 43.17
C GLN A 779 4.09 -21.55 44.33
N ASN A 780 3.04 -22.35 44.12
CA ASN A 780 2.53 -23.34 45.07
C ASN A 780 3.14 -24.75 44.88
N GLY A 781 4.17 -24.92 44.05
CA GLY A 781 4.87 -26.19 43.84
C GLY A 781 4.07 -27.24 43.05
N LEU A 782 2.99 -26.85 42.37
CA LEU A 782 2.11 -27.75 41.60
C LEU A 782 2.57 -27.97 40.15
N CYS A 783 3.51 -27.16 39.66
CA CYS A 783 4.19 -27.33 38.38
C CYS A 783 5.56 -26.64 38.40
N HIS A 784 6.38 -26.88 37.37
CA HIS A 784 7.71 -26.28 37.23
C HIS A 784 7.83 -25.40 35.99
N GLY A 785 8.84 -24.52 36.00
CA GLY A 785 9.15 -23.59 34.92
C GLY A 785 8.31 -22.33 34.94
N LYS A 786 8.99 -21.20 34.77
CA LYS A 786 8.37 -19.88 34.70
C LYS A 786 7.37 -19.84 33.54
N THR A 787 6.17 -19.32 33.76
CA THR A 787 5.19 -19.14 32.69
C THR A 787 5.05 -17.68 32.38
N ILE A 788 5.15 -17.31 31.10
CA ILE A 788 4.94 -15.93 30.68
C ILE A 788 4.12 -15.88 29.39
N SER A 789 3.07 -15.06 29.40
CA SER A 789 2.37 -14.65 28.19
C SER A 789 2.92 -13.31 27.72
N ILE A 790 3.27 -13.22 26.44
CA ILE A 790 3.79 -12.00 25.82
C ILE A 790 2.80 -11.54 24.75
N ALA A 791 2.15 -10.40 24.98
CA ALA A 791 1.30 -9.75 23.99
C ALA A 791 2.17 -9.03 22.95
N TRP A 792 2.42 -9.71 21.83
CA TRP A 792 3.29 -9.20 20.77
C TRP A 792 2.57 -8.20 19.85
N PRO A 793 3.28 -7.18 19.34
CA PRO A 793 2.80 -6.32 18.25
C PRO A 793 2.93 -7.05 16.91
N LEU A 794 2.66 -6.36 15.81
CA LEU A 794 3.00 -6.86 14.47
C LEU A 794 4.52 -6.99 14.32
N TRP A 795 5.01 -8.12 13.79
CA TRP A 795 6.44 -8.35 13.50
C TRP A 795 6.70 -8.07 12.03
N ARG A 796 7.80 -7.39 11.70
CA ARG A 796 8.14 -7.07 10.30
C ARG A 796 8.35 -8.32 9.45
N GLU A 797 9.14 -9.26 9.96
CA GLU A 797 9.48 -10.53 9.30
C GLU A 797 8.62 -11.71 9.80
N GLY A 798 7.50 -11.41 10.46
CA GLY A 798 6.59 -12.41 11.01
C GLY A 798 5.82 -13.19 9.95
N GLY A 799 5.09 -14.22 10.40
CA GLY A 799 4.21 -15.02 9.52
C GLY A 799 2.88 -14.35 9.20
N MET A 800 2.47 -13.34 9.96
CA MET A 800 1.25 -12.55 9.73
C MET A 800 1.70 -11.19 9.20
N GLN A 801 1.32 -10.84 7.97
CA GLN A 801 1.67 -9.58 7.34
C GLN A 801 0.46 -8.68 7.21
N MET A 802 0.71 -7.38 7.32
CA MET A 802 -0.22 -6.30 7.02
C MET A 802 0.38 -5.52 5.85
N ASP A 803 -0.45 -5.04 4.93
CA ASP A 803 0.02 -4.25 3.79
C ASP A 803 0.64 -2.90 4.25
N GLU A 804 1.48 -2.30 3.42
CA GLU A 804 2.19 -1.05 3.76
C GLU A 804 1.25 0.13 4.08
N THR A 805 0.05 0.18 3.47
CA THR A 805 -0.89 1.28 3.69
C THR A 805 -1.56 1.20 5.06
N SER A 806 -1.96 -0.01 5.47
CA SER A 806 -2.50 -0.29 6.80
C SER A 806 -1.44 -0.09 7.90
N GLN A 807 -0.18 -0.44 7.63
CA GLN A 807 0.93 -0.16 8.55
C GLN A 807 1.17 1.34 8.73
N ALA A 808 1.17 2.12 7.64
CA ALA A 808 1.32 3.58 7.71
C ALA A 808 0.18 4.23 8.50
N ARG A 809 -1.05 3.72 8.35
CA ARG A 809 -2.20 4.15 9.15
C ARG A 809 -2.00 3.83 10.63
N LEU A 810 -1.63 2.59 10.97
CA LEU A 810 -1.37 2.18 12.35
C LEU A 810 -0.31 3.08 13.01
N ALA A 811 0.77 3.38 12.30
CA ALA A 811 1.83 4.28 12.79
C ALA A 811 1.31 5.70 13.03
N ARG A 812 0.48 6.24 12.12
CA ARG A 812 -0.10 7.58 12.26
C ARG A 812 -1.10 7.68 13.42
N THR A 813 -1.92 6.65 13.66
CA THR A 813 -3.00 6.70 14.66
C THR A 813 -2.55 6.30 16.07
N THR A 814 -1.64 5.34 16.17
CA THR A 814 -1.22 4.76 17.46
C THR A 814 0.24 5.02 17.83
N GLY A 815 1.04 5.45 16.86
CA GLY A 815 2.50 5.52 16.99
C GLY A 815 3.19 4.15 16.87
N LEU A 816 2.45 3.04 16.77
CA LEU A 816 3.02 1.69 16.64
C LEU A 816 3.63 1.48 15.26
N VAL A 817 4.79 0.83 15.23
CA VAL A 817 5.45 0.37 14.00
C VAL A 817 5.69 -1.14 14.08
N PRO A 818 5.87 -1.82 12.93
CA PRO A 818 6.25 -3.23 12.94
C PRO A 818 7.55 -3.44 13.74
N LEU A 819 7.54 -4.43 14.62
CA LEU A 819 8.66 -4.79 15.47
C LEU A 819 9.74 -5.53 14.66
N GLU A 820 10.98 -5.09 14.77
CA GLU A 820 12.15 -5.74 14.16
C GLU A 820 12.51 -7.03 14.90
N THR A 821 13.05 -8.01 14.18
CA THR A 821 13.41 -9.33 14.73
C THR A 821 14.38 -9.22 15.91
N VAL A 822 15.44 -8.44 15.80
CA VAL A 822 16.47 -8.29 16.84
C VAL A 822 15.89 -7.68 18.12
N ASP A 823 14.99 -6.70 17.96
CA ASP A 823 14.29 -6.05 19.06
C ASP A 823 13.30 -6.99 19.74
N ALA A 824 12.58 -7.80 18.95
CA ALA A 824 11.68 -8.83 19.48
C ALA A 824 12.44 -9.85 20.34
N MET A 825 13.60 -10.31 19.88
CA MET A 825 14.43 -11.27 20.64
C MET A 825 15.00 -10.67 21.93
N THR A 826 15.37 -9.38 21.88
CA THR A 826 15.79 -8.62 23.06
C THR A 826 14.63 -8.49 24.06
N ALA A 827 13.43 -8.17 23.58
CA ALA A 827 12.23 -8.07 24.40
C ALA A 827 11.84 -9.42 25.03
N LEU A 828 11.93 -10.51 24.26
CA LEU A 828 11.72 -11.88 24.75
C LEU A 828 12.69 -12.22 25.89
N SER A 829 13.99 -11.95 25.69
CA SER A 829 15.01 -12.23 26.69
C SER A 829 14.79 -11.43 27.98
N ARG A 830 14.37 -10.15 27.87
CA ARG A 830 14.02 -9.31 29.03
C ARG A 830 12.75 -9.80 29.73
N ALA A 831 11.73 -10.18 28.96
CA ALA A 831 10.48 -10.72 29.49
C ALA A 831 10.74 -12.02 30.28
N LEU A 832 11.56 -12.92 29.73
CA LEU A 832 12.00 -14.15 30.40
C LEU A 832 12.79 -13.90 31.69
N ALA A 833 13.63 -12.87 31.74
CA ALA A 833 14.38 -12.50 32.95
C ALA A 833 13.58 -11.74 34.01
N SER A 834 12.41 -11.19 33.68
CA SER A 834 11.58 -10.43 34.62
C SER A 834 10.86 -11.32 35.67
N ASP A 835 10.11 -10.75 36.62
CA ASP A 835 9.26 -11.52 37.53
C ASP A 835 7.78 -11.57 37.09
N THR A 836 7.43 -10.98 35.95
CA THR A 836 6.03 -10.97 35.49
C THR A 836 5.64 -12.25 34.74
N SER A 837 4.37 -12.64 34.89
CA SER A 837 3.72 -13.72 34.13
C SER A 837 2.98 -13.21 32.89
N ARG A 838 2.82 -11.89 32.76
CA ARG A 838 2.19 -11.22 31.61
C ARG A 838 2.98 -9.97 31.26
N CYS A 839 3.34 -9.82 30.00
CA CYS A 839 3.88 -8.58 29.51
C CYS A 839 3.32 -8.23 28.13
N LEU A 840 3.35 -6.94 27.84
CA LEU A 840 2.99 -6.36 26.57
C LEU A 840 4.23 -5.74 25.95
N VAL A 841 4.49 -6.04 24.68
CA VAL A 841 5.58 -5.45 23.92
C VAL A 841 4.99 -4.50 22.88
N ALA A 842 5.51 -3.28 22.82
CA ALA A 842 5.14 -2.31 21.80
C ALA A 842 6.39 -1.63 21.24
N ALA A 843 6.44 -1.50 19.93
CA ALA A 843 7.48 -0.76 19.21
C ALA A 843 6.85 0.42 18.49
N GLY A 844 7.44 1.60 18.61
CA GLY A 844 6.88 2.80 18.03
C GLY A 844 7.37 4.08 18.68
N GLU A 845 6.67 5.17 18.41
CA GLU A 845 6.95 6.45 19.06
C GLU A 845 6.75 6.35 20.56
N ARG A 846 7.83 6.51 21.32
CA ARG A 846 7.86 6.27 22.77
C ARG A 846 6.67 6.87 23.52
N ASP A 847 6.39 8.16 23.32
CA ASP A 847 5.36 8.88 24.06
C ASP A 847 3.95 8.63 23.51
N ALA A 848 3.80 8.41 22.20
CA ALA A 848 2.51 8.03 21.63
C ALA A 848 2.10 6.60 22.04
N VAL A 849 3.03 5.64 21.96
CA VAL A 849 2.82 4.26 22.42
C VAL A 849 2.53 4.23 23.90
N ARG A 850 3.29 4.98 24.71
CA ARG A 850 3.03 5.07 26.15
C ARG A 850 1.62 5.62 26.43
N ARG A 851 1.24 6.74 25.81
CA ARG A 851 -0.12 7.29 25.96
C ARG A 851 -1.18 6.31 25.48
N MET A 852 -0.98 5.61 24.37
CA MET A 852 -1.92 4.61 23.87
C MET A 852 -2.13 3.47 24.87
N VAL A 853 -1.04 2.94 25.45
CA VAL A 853 -1.12 1.81 26.39
C VAL A 853 -1.60 2.24 27.78
N GLU A 854 -1.11 3.38 28.30
CA GLU A 854 -1.42 3.87 29.67
C GLU A 854 -2.76 4.63 29.74
N ASN A 855 -3.13 5.44 28.73
CA ASN A 855 -4.35 6.27 28.79
C ASN A 855 -5.60 5.55 28.29
N ARG A 856 -5.51 4.48 27.48
CA ARG A 856 -6.70 3.71 27.09
C ARG A 856 -7.33 2.94 28.26
N THR A 857 -6.63 2.81 29.39
CA THR A 857 -7.20 2.29 30.63
C THR A 857 -7.90 3.35 31.49
N THR A 858 -7.83 4.64 31.13
CA THR A 858 -8.34 5.76 31.97
C THR A 858 -8.98 6.95 31.24
N GLU A 859 -9.08 7.00 29.91
CA GLU A 859 -9.68 8.16 29.21
C GLU A 859 -10.61 7.77 28.04
N SER A 860 -11.92 7.98 28.24
CA SER A 860 -12.83 8.42 27.18
C SER A 860 -13.30 9.85 27.50
N LYS A 861 -12.38 10.81 27.44
CA LYS A 861 -12.73 12.23 27.31
C LYS A 861 -11.83 12.85 26.25
N LEU A 862 -12.36 12.98 25.04
CA LEU A 862 -11.96 14.09 24.18
C LEU A 862 -12.12 15.38 25.01
N PRO A 863 -11.09 16.24 25.14
CA PRO A 863 -11.25 17.53 25.76
C PRO A 863 -12.03 18.43 24.78
N LEU A 864 -13.35 18.29 24.76
CA LEU A 864 -14.23 19.35 24.31
C LEU A 864 -14.65 20.11 25.55
N ASP A 865 -13.88 21.15 25.88
CA ASP A 865 -14.28 22.12 26.88
C ASP A 865 -15.61 22.77 26.44
N GLN A 866 -16.69 22.45 27.14
CA GLN A 866 -18.03 22.99 26.87
C GLN A 866 -18.07 24.52 27.04
N ALA A 867 -17.03 25.13 27.63
CA ALA A 867 -16.86 26.59 27.68
C ALA A 867 -16.49 27.21 26.32
N ASP A 868 -15.79 26.47 25.44
CA ASP A 868 -15.38 26.97 24.12
C ASP A 868 -16.48 26.76 23.07
N ILE A 869 -17.36 25.77 23.24
CA ILE A 869 -18.56 25.60 22.39
C ILE A 869 -19.54 26.76 22.61
N LYS A 870 -19.73 27.22 23.86
CA LYS A 870 -20.59 28.39 24.13
C LYS A 870 -20.03 29.71 23.61
N LYS A 871 -18.70 29.84 23.49
CA LYS A 871 -18.08 31.02 22.86
C LYS A 871 -18.07 30.94 21.33
N THR A 872 -17.97 29.75 20.76
CA THR A 872 -17.96 29.54 19.31
C THR A 872 -19.37 29.61 18.71
N VAL A 873 -20.40 29.15 19.42
CA VAL A 873 -21.81 29.30 19.00
C VAL A 873 -22.27 30.78 19.00
N GLN A 874 -21.61 31.65 19.78
CA GLN A 874 -21.91 33.08 19.75
C GLN A 874 -21.18 33.84 18.61
N ALA A 875 -20.13 33.26 18.01
CA ALA A 875 -19.33 33.88 16.95
C ALA A 875 -19.77 33.50 15.52
N VAL A 876 -20.64 32.49 15.37
CA VAL A 876 -21.28 32.12 14.08
C VAL A 876 -22.57 32.91 13.83
N ALA A 877 -22.95 33.82 14.73
CA ALA A 877 -24.12 34.68 14.58
C ALA A 877 -23.97 35.80 13.53
N ASP A 878 -22.76 36.03 12.99
CA ASP A 878 -22.50 37.01 11.93
C ASP A 878 -22.12 36.32 10.60
N GLY A 879 -23.11 35.70 9.95
CA GLY A 879 -23.01 35.33 8.53
C GLY A 879 -23.95 34.21 8.05
N PRO A 880 -25.25 34.45 7.79
CA PRO A 880 -26.22 33.40 7.44
C PRO A 880 -26.06 32.77 6.04
N ARG A 881 -24.97 33.02 5.30
CA ARG A 881 -24.90 32.72 3.85
C ARG A 881 -24.03 31.51 3.44
N GLN A 882 -23.28 30.87 4.35
CA GLN A 882 -22.35 29.78 3.96
C GLN A 882 -22.88 28.35 4.16
N VAL A 883 -23.92 28.17 5.00
CA VAL A 883 -24.49 26.84 5.32
C VAL A 883 -25.60 26.41 4.35
N GLU A 884 -26.26 27.37 3.69
CA GLU A 884 -27.26 27.06 2.65
C GLU A 884 -26.61 26.29 1.48
N GLY A 885 -27.11 25.09 1.19
CA GLY A 885 -26.65 24.25 0.07
C GLY A 885 -25.39 23.43 0.32
N LEU A 886 -24.86 23.37 1.55
CA LEU A 886 -23.73 22.48 1.88
C LEU A 886 -24.07 21.01 1.66
N GLN A 887 -25.25 20.57 2.11
CA GLN A 887 -25.71 19.19 1.99
C GLN A 887 -25.83 18.77 0.52
N ASN A 888 -26.35 19.63 -0.36
CA ASN A 888 -26.45 19.34 -1.79
C ASN A 888 -25.07 19.27 -2.48
N ARG A 889 -24.11 20.10 -2.05
CA ARG A 889 -22.71 20.05 -2.56
C ARG A 889 -21.99 18.79 -2.08
N LEU A 890 -22.23 18.38 -0.84
CA LEU A 890 -21.69 17.14 -0.30
C LEU A 890 -22.28 15.93 -1.02
N LEU A 891 -23.59 15.89 -1.20
CA LEU A 891 -24.27 14.83 -1.94
C LEU A 891 -23.72 14.68 -3.37
N ALA A 892 -23.54 15.80 -4.09
CA ALA A 892 -22.94 15.80 -5.43
C ALA A 892 -21.47 15.31 -5.41
N ALA A 893 -20.70 15.65 -4.39
CA ALA A 893 -19.33 15.18 -4.23
C ALA A 893 -19.28 13.67 -3.91
N LEU A 894 -20.19 13.18 -3.08
CA LEU A 894 -20.33 11.75 -2.77
C LEU A 894 -20.73 10.95 -4.02
N GLN A 895 -21.71 11.43 -4.79
CA GLN A 895 -22.10 10.81 -6.06
C GLN A 895 -20.92 10.77 -7.06
N GLN A 896 -20.12 11.83 -7.13
CA GLN A 896 -18.94 11.85 -8.01
C GLN A 896 -17.88 10.84 -7.57
N ILE A 897 -17.59 10.74 -6.27
CA ILE A 897 -16.61 9.77 -5.72
C ILE A 897 -17.07 8.34 -6.02
N ILE A 898 -18.36 8.04 -5.82
CA ILE A 898 -18.92 6.71 -6.08
C ILE A 898 -18.97 6.41 -7.58
N SER A 899 -19.33 7.38 -8.41
CA SER A 899 -19.33 7.26 -9.87
C SER A 899 -17.92 6.97 -10.41
N ASP A 900 -16.92 7.69 -9.92
CA ASP A 900 -15.52 7.50 -10.33
C ASP A 900 -15.00 6.11 -9.94
N GLN A 901 -15.50 5.55 -8.84
CA GLN A 901 -15.12 4.24 -8.32
C GLN A 901 -15.83 3.09 -9.03
N LEU A 902 -17.16 3.18 -9.24
CA LEU A 902 -17.96 2.14 -9.87
C LEU A 902 -17.99 2.21 -11.40
N LYS A 903 -17.50 3.31 -11.99
CA LYS A 903 -17.60 3.63 -13.43
C LYS A 903 -19.05 3.65 -13.95
N VAL A 904 -20.00 3.92 -13.05
CA VAL A 904 -21.42 4.13 -13.36
C VAL A 904 -21.67 5.64 -13.46
N PRO A 905 -22.40 6.13 -14.48
CA PRO A 905 -22.73 7.55 -14.59
C PRO A 905 -23.46 8.09 -13.34
N VAL A 906 -23.18 9.33 -12.95
CA VAL A 906 -23.79 9.97 -11.77
C VAL A 906 -25.33 9.99 -11.87
N GLU A 907 -25.87 10.04 -13.08
CA GLU A 907 -27.32 10.05 -13.35
C GLU A 907 -28.01 8.70 -13.10
N GLU A 908 -27.26 7.62 -12.92
CA GLU A 908 -27.76 6.26 -12.64
C GLU A 908 -27.64 5.89 -11.14
N LEU A 909 -27.12 6.78 -10.30
CA LEU A 909 -27.00 6.59 -8.85
C LEU A 909 -28.20 7.18 -8.12
N ASP A 910 -29.08 6.32 -7.63
CA ASP A 910 -30.18 6.67 -6.72
C ASP A 910 -29.68 6.91 -5.29
N LEU A 911 -30.33 7.85 -4.61
CA LEU A 911 -29.89 8.42 -3.32
C LEU A 911 -30.30 7.56 -2.11
N ASP A 912 -31.37 6.78 -2.27
CA ASP A 912 -32.00 5.94 -1.24
C ASP A 912 -31.68 4.44 -1.39
N THR A 913 -30.96 4.07 -2.45
CA THR A 913 -30.54 2.70 -2.71
C THR A 913 -29.32 2.35 -1.87
N GLN A 914 -29.31 1.14 -1.30
CA GLN A 914 -28.19 0.68 -0.46
C GLN A 914 -26.92 0.55 -1.29
N LEU A 915 -25.79 0.98 -0.72
CA LEU A 915 -24.48 0.91 -1.38
C LEU A 915 -24.11 -0.53 -1.79
N THR A 916 -24.52 -1.54 -1.01
CA THR A 916 -24.31 -2.96 -1.32
C THR A 916 -25.04 -3.41 -2.60
N GLU A 917 -26.17 -2.81 -2.94
CA GLU A 917 -26.92 -3.12 -4.17
C GLU A 917 -26.21 -2.60 -5.43
N TYR A 918 -25.33 -1.60 -5.28
CA TYR A 918 -24.42 -1.14 -6.34
C TYR A 918 -23.14 -1.99 -6.47
N GLY A 919 -23.02 -3.06 -5.69
CA GLY A 919 -21.87 -3.97 -5.72
C GLY A 919 -20.74 -3.56 -4.78
N PHE A 920 -20.99 -2.69 -3.79
CA PHE A 920 -20.02 -2.45 -2.72
C PHE A 920 -19.90 -3.67 -1.80
N ASP A 921 -18.66 -4.01 -1.46
CA ASP A 921 -18.19 -5.09 -0.61
C ASP A 921 -17.14 -4.57 0.39
N SER A 922 -16.61 -5.45 1.24
CA SER A 922 -15.63 -5.07 2.29
C SER A 922 -14.35 -4.41 1.75
N ILE A 923 -13.96 -4.67 0.50
CA ILE A 923 -12.77 -4.10 -0.14
C ILE A 923 -13.07 -2.71 -0.71
N SER A 924 -14.19 -2.58 -1.42
CA SER A 924 -14.62 -1.31 -2.03
C SER A 924 -15.14 -0.30 -0.99
N PHE A 925 -15.71 -0.73 0.13
CA PHE A 925 -16.00 0.14 1.27
C PHE A 925 -14.72 0.70 1.90
N THR A 926 -13.64 -0.10 1.97
CA THR A 926 -12.34 0.39 2.43
C THR A 926 -11.80 1.48 1.51
N GLN A 927 -11.88 1.26 0.20
CA GLN A 927 -11.48 2.27 -0.80
C GLN A 927 -12.35 3.54 -0.73
N LEU A 928 -13.66 3.41 -0.51
CA LEU A 928 -14.57 4.54 -0.34
C LEU A 928 -14.22 5.35 0.92
N SER A 929 -13.94 4.69 2.05
CA SER A 929 -13.48 5.39 3.26
C SER A 929 -12.19 6.17 3.00
N ASN A 930 -11.25 5.59 2.26
CA ASN A 930 -9.98 6.24 1.93
C ASN A 930 -10.23 7.46 1.05
N ALA A 931 -11.07 7.35 0.02
CA ALA A 931 -11.41 8.46 -0.86
C ALA A 931 -12.08 9.62 -0.10
N LEU A 932 -12.99 9.32 0.83
CA LEU A 932 -13.64 10.34 1.67
C LEU A 932 -12.66 10.99 2.64
N ASN A 933 -11.81 10.21 3.29
CA ASN A 933 -10.79 10.71 4.21
C ASN A 933 -9.77 11.59 3.49
N ASP A 934 -9.30 11.17 2.33
CA ASP A 934 -8.33 11.93 1.53
C ASP A 934 -8.94 13.23 0.97
N ARG A 935 -10.23 13.19 0.59
CA ARG A 935 -10.91 14.34 -0.02
C ARG A 935 -11.30 15.40 0.99
N PHE A 936 -11.72 15.00 2.18
CA PHE A 936 -12.32 15.88 3.17
C PHE A 936 -11.50 16.01 4.47
N ASP A 937 -10.33 15.36 4.54
CA ASP A 937 -9.47 15.27 5.73
C ASP A 937 -10.24 14.72 6.95
N LEU A 938 -10.91 13.58 6.75
CA LEU A 938 -11.76 12.91 7.75
C LEU A 938 -11.09 11.65 8.30
N ASP A 939 -11.69 11.08 9.36
CA ASP A 939 -11.28 9.81 9.98
C ASP A 939 -12.45 8.81 9.98
N ILE A 940 -12.98 8.52 8.80
CA ILE A 940 -14.05 7.56 8.56
C ILE A 940 -13.45 6.16 8.44
N ILE A 941 -14.02 5.21 9.16
CA ILE A 941 -13.72 3.78 9.02
C ILE A 941 -14.83 3.08 8.22
N PRO A 942 -14.52 1.97 7.51
CA PRO A 942 -15.49 1.33 6.60
C PRO A 942 -16.78 0.85 7.26
N THR A 943 -16.75 0.64 8.58
CA THR A 943 -17.93 0.27 9.38
C THR A 943 -19.04 1.33 9.31
N LEU A 944 -18.69 2.61 9.06
CA LEU A 944 -19.66 3.70 8.91
C LEU A 944 -20.67 3.43 7.78
N PHE A 945 -20.27 2.73 6.72
CA PHE A 945 -21.17 2.46 5.57
C PHE A 945 -22.21 1.39 5.86
N PHE A 946 -22.10 0.68 6.99
CA PHE A 946 -23.16 -0.20 7.48
C PHE A 946 -24.17 0.55 8.36
N GLU A 947 -23.74 1.62 9.04
CA GLU A 947 -24.62 2.51 9.81
C GLU A 947 -25.33 3.54 8.92
N CYS A 948 -24.69 3.93 7.81
CA CYS A 948 -25.21 4.84 6.80
C CYS A 948 -25.21 4.14 5.42
N PRO A 949 -26.10 3.16 5.19
CA PRO A 949 -26.09 2.30 4.01
C PRO A 949 -26.50 3.02 2.71
N THR A 950 -27.03 4.24 2.78
CA THR A 950 -27.47 5.03 1.60
C THR A 950 -26.68 6.33 1.46
N LEU A 951 -26.65 6.88 0.24
CA LEU A 951 -26.00 8.17 -0.05
C LEU A 951 -26.62 9.34 0.73
N GLU A 952 -27.94 9.30 0.94
CA GLU A 952 -28.67 10.31 1.70
C GLU A 952 -28.30 10.27 3.21
N GLU A 953 -28.27 9.08 3.81
CA GLU A 953 -27.89 8.89 5.21
C GLU A 953 -26.42 9.24 5.45
N LEU A 954 -25.53 8.82 4.56
CA LEU A 954 -24.10 9.15 4.63
C LEU A 954 -23.86 10.66 4.52
N SER A 955 -24.53 11.34 3.58
CA SER A 955 -24.44 12.80 3.44
C SER A 955 -24.96 13.54 4.67
N SER A 956 -26.06 13.07 5.25
CA SER A 956 -26.66 13.63 6.47
C SER A 956 -25.72 13.47 7.68
N HIS A 957 -25.19 12.27 7.86
CA HIS A 957 -24.25 11.93 8.94
C HIS A 957 -22.98 12.80 8.85
N LEU A 958 -22.35 12.84 7.68
CA LEU A 958 -21.13 13.61 7.45
C LEU A 958 -21.35 15.11 7.63
N SER A 959 -22.46 15.66 7.12
CA SER A 959 -22.79 17.08 7.29
C SER A 959 -23.01 17.46 8.76
N SER A 960 -23.48 16.52 9.59
CA SER A 960 -23.75 16.76 11.01
C SER A 960 -22.52 16.61 11.91
N GLN A 961 -21.61 15.69 11.59
CA GLN A 961 -20.48 15.33 12.46
C GLN A 961 -19.16 15.99 12.04
N TYR A 962 -19.02 16.36 10.77
CA TYR A 962 -17.78 16.91 10.20
C TYR A 962 -17.99 18.25 9.48
N THR A 963 -18.95 19.06 9.95
CA THR A 963 -19.40 20.28 9.27
C THR A 963 -18.25 21.24 8.93
N GLU A 964 -17.30 21.47 9.85
CA GLU A 964 -16.16 22.39 9.64
C GLU A 964 -15.19 21.90 8.57
N ALA A 965 -14.84 20.60 8.58
CA ALA A 965 -13.94 20.00 7.60
C ALA A 965 -14.56 20.00 6.20
N ILE A 966 -15.86 19.70 6.12
CA ILE A 966 -16.61 19.72 4.86
C ILE A 966 -16.78 21.15 4.35
N LEU A 967 -17.01 22.14 5.22
CA LEU A 967 -17.02 23.56 4.85
C LEU A 967 -15.65 24.05 4.38
N ALA A 968 -14.55 23.56 4.94
CA ALA A 968 -13.20 23.93 4.50
C ALA A 968 -12.92 23.50 3.05
N VAL A 969 -13.52 22.39 2.61
CA VAL A 969 -13.33 21.84 1.26
C VAL A 969 -14.42 22.26 0.28
N LEU A 970 -15.68 22.32 0.70
CA LEU A 970 -16.86 22.58 -0.15
C LEU A 970 -17.51 23.95 0.08
N GLY A 971 -17.08 24.74 1.07
CA GLY A 971 -17.71 25.99 1.51
C GLY A 971 -17.60 27.19 0.56
N GLY A 972 -16.92 27.06 -0.57
CA GLY A 972 -16.94 28.06 -1.65
C GLY A 972 -18.29 28.08 -2.37
N GLY A 973 -19.10 29.11 -2.14
CA GLY A 973 -20.36 29.32 -2.84
C GLY A 973 -20.17 29.64 -4.33
N ALA A 974 -21.19 29.29 -5.12
CA ALA A 974 -21.25 29.41 -6.58
C ALA A 974 -20.76 30.77 -7.13
N HIS A 975 -19.83 30.73 -8.08
CA HIS A 975 -19.78 31.76 -9.11
C HIS A 975 -20.93 31.49 -10.09
N GLU A 976 -22.02 32.24 -9.94
CA GLU A 976 -22.95 32.49 -11.03
C GLU A 976 -22.17 33.03 -12.23
N VAL A 977 -22.01 32.19 -13.26
CA VAL A 977 -21.78 32.68 -14.62
C VAL A 977 -23.15 33.08 -15.16
N ALA A 978 -23.55 34.32 -14.89
CA ALA A 978 -24.68 34.93 -15.56
C ALA A 978 -24.35 35.12 -17.07
N PRO A 979 -25.28 34.82 -17.97
CA PRO A 979 -25.03 34.76 -19.41
C PRO A 979 -25.06 36.15 -20.02
N ASN A 980 -23.95 36.60 -20.62
CA ASN A 980 -23.98 37.71 -21.58
C ASN A 980 -23.94 37.15 -23.01
N ALA A 981 -25.13 37.15 -23.62
CA ALA A 981 -25.32 36.90 -25.03
C ALA A 981 -24.74 38.04 -25.90
N PRO A 982 -24.25 37.73 -27.11
CA PRO A 982 -24.42 38.59 -28.27
C PRO A 982 -25.75 38.26 -28.97
N LYS A 983 -26.55 39.28 -29.23
CA LYS A 983 -27.78 39.20 -30.06
C LYS A 983 -27.43 38.97 -31.54
N ASN A 984 -28.12 37.97 -32.12
CA ASN A 984 -28.69 37.85 -33.47
C ASN A 984 -27.88 38.20 -34.74
N MET A 985 -27.72 37.18 -35.60
CA MET A 985 -28.33 36.99 -36.95
C MET A 985 -27.79 35.64 -37.47
N GLY A 986 -28.53 34.65 -37.98
CA GLY A 986 -29.93 34.51 -38.38
C GLY A 986 -30.30 33.03 -38.49
N ALA A 987 -31.60 32.77 -38.65
CA ALA A 987 -32.28 31.48 -38.53
C ALA A 987 -32.27 30.63 -39.81
N GLU A 988 -32.42 29.31 -39.65
CA GLU A 988 -33.44 28.40 -40.25
C GLU A 988 -33.08 26.93 -39.87
N ALA A 989 -33.80 26.26 -38.95
CA ALA A 989 -34.96 25.35 -39.15
C ALA A 989 -34.62 24.15 -40.08
N VAL A 990 -34.77 22.85 -39.74
CA VAL A 990 -35.98 22.11 -39.32
C VAL A 990 -35.62 20.67 -38.86
N LYS A 991 -36.18 20.26 -37.70
CA LYS A 991 -36.78 18.97 -37.25
C LYS A 991 -36.34 17.61 -37.87
N ASN A 992 -36.03 16.64 -37.00
CA ASN A 992 -36.91 15.50 -36.62
C ASN A 992 -36.09 14.38 -35.91
N GLY A 993 -36.54 13.94 -34.73
CA GLY A 993 -36.30 12.56 -34.23
C GLY A 993 -37.31 11.57 -34.83
N PRO A 994 -37.53 10.34 -34.28
CA PRO A 994 -37.06 9.83 -32.99
C PRO A 994 -36.59 8.34 -32.98
N ASP A 995 -36.26 7.91 -31.75
CA ASP A 995 -36.42 6.57 -31.14
C ASP A 995 -35.44 5.40 -31.37
N ARG A 996 -34.72 5.12 -30.26
CA ARG A 996 -34.63 3.90 -29.44
C ARG A 996 -34.63 2.52 -30.11
N ILE A 997 -33.68 1.66 -29.69
CA ILE A 997 -33.87 0.32 -29.09
C ILE A 997 -32.50 -0.20 -28.61
N SER A 998 -32.39 -0.57 -27.33
CA SER A 998 -31.36 -1.49 -26.79
C SER A 998 -31.82 -2.95 -27.01
N PRO A 999 -30.92 -3.95 -27.09
CA PRO A 999 -30.70 -4.74 -25.87
C PRO A 999 -29.30 -5.39 -25.69
N ASN A 1000 -29.03 -5.69 -24.42
CA ASN A 1000 -28.09 -6.63 -23.79
C ASN A 1000 -27.55 -7.81 -24.62
N ALA A 1001 -26.29 -8.19 -24.35
CA ALA A 1001 -25.91 -9.58 -24.04
C ALA A 1001 -24.52 -9.66 -23.36
N SER A 1002 -24.54 -10.18 -22.13
CA SER A 1002 -23.40 -10.59 -21.32
C SER A 1002 -22.69 -11.80 -21.93
N ILE A 1003 -21.35 -11.85 -21.86
CA ILE A 1003 -20.57 -13.10 -22.04
C ILE A 1003 -19.56 -13.20 -20.90
N GLU A 1004 -19.77 -14.23 -20.08
CA GLU A 1004 -18.90 -14.71 -19.00
C GLU A 1004 -17.49 -15.03 -19.51
N LYS A 1005 -16.47 -14.68 -18.73
CA LYS A 1005 -15.10 -15.18 -18.93
C LYS A 1005 -14.84 -16.32 -17.94
N PRO A 1006 -14.36 -17.50 -18.38
CA PRO A 1006 -13.88 -18.52 -17.47
C PRO A 1006 -12.46 -18.16 -16.99
N SER A 1007 -12.26 -18.29 -15.68
CA SER A 1007 -10.99 -18.24 -14.97
C SER A 1007 -10.16 -19.49 -15.29
N ILE A 1008 -8.86 -19.33 -15.55
CA ILE A 1008 -7.90 -20.45 -15.54
C ILE A 1008 -6.71 -20.07 -14.68
N GLU A 1009 -6.54 -20.83 -13.60
CA GLU A 1009 -5.32 -20.99 -12.81
C GLU A 1009 -4.22 -21.64 -13.66
N THR A 1010 -2.95 -21.26 -13.48
CA THR A 1010 -1.92 -22.19 -12.93
C THR A 1010 -0.54 -21.56 -12.82
N ALA A 1011 0.20 -22.17 -11.89
CA ALA A 1011 1.46 -21.78 -11.28
C ALA A 1011 2.74 -22.00 -12.13
N SER A 1012 3.76 -21.25 -11.70
CA SER A 1012 5.19 -21.57 -11.60
C SER A 1012 6.02 -21.94 -12.84
N GLY A 1013 6.93 -21.03 -13.18
CA GLY A 1013 8.36 -21.24 -12.93
C GLY A 1013 9.17 -22.01 -13.96
N GLN A 1014 9.82 -21.29 -14.88
CA GLN A 1014 11.18 -21.58 -15.34
C GLN A 1014 11.79 -20.33 -15.99
N THR A 1015 12.97 -19.94 -15.50
CA THR A 1015 13.84 -18.94 -16.11
C THR A 1015 14.40 -19.48 -17.43
N GLY A 1016 13.82 -19.01 -18.52
CA GLY A 1016 14.35 -19.16 -19.88
C GLY A 1016 13.98 -17.90 -20.64
N GLU A 1017 14.96 -17.29 -21.29
CA GLU A 1017 14.82 -16.06 -22.08
C GLU A 1017 13.49 -16.03 -22.85
N ALA A 1018 12.75 -14.94 -22.72
CA ALA A 1018 11.43 -14.81 -23.33
C ALA A 1018 11.55 -14.83 -24.86
N ILE A 1019 11.26 -15.98 -25.46
CA ILE A 1019 11.12 -16.12 -26.92
C ILE A 1019 9.74 -15.59 -27.30
N ALA A 1020 9.69 -14.46 -28.00
CA ALA A 1020 8.47 -14.02 -28.67
C ALA A 1020 8.26 -14.85 -29.95
N ILE A 1021 7.39 -15.87 -29.88
CA ILE A 1021 6.91 -16.56 -31.07
C ILE A 1021 5.85 -15.66 -31.73
N ILE A 1022 6.27 -14.92 -32.75
CA ILE A 1022 5.42 -13.96 -33.48
C ILE A 1022 4.53 -14.66 -34.54
N GLY A 1023 4.59 -15.99 -34.60
CA GLY A 1023 3.77 -16.87 -35.44
C GLY A 1023 4.33 -18.30 -35.50
N MET A 1024 3.44 -19.30 -35.51
CA MET A 1024 3.76 -20.74 -35.61
C MET A 1024 2.95 -21.36 -36.76
N SER A 1025 3.57 -22.25 -37.53
CA SER A 1025 2.87 -23.11 -38.49
C SER A 1025 3.35 -24.54 -38.28
N ALA A 1026 2.41 -25.46 -38.06
CA ALA A 1026 2.66 -26.87 -37.84
C ALA A 1026 1.66 -27.72 -38.64
N GLN A 1027 2.07 -28.92 -39.03
CA GLN A 1027 1.24 -29.87 -39.76
C GLN A 1027 1.17 -31.15 -38.93
N PHE A 1028 -0.03 -31.49 -38.44
CA PHE A 1028 -0.24 -32.63 -37.55
C PHE A 1028 -0.95 -33.76 -38.33
N PRO A 1029 -0.61 -35.03 -38.08
CA PRO A 1029 -1.31 -36.15 -38.71
C PRO A 1029 -2.80 -36.08 -38.39
N GLN A 1030 -3.65 -36.20 -39.43
CA GLN A 1030 -5.12 -36.17 -39.33
C GLN A 1030 -5.76 -34.82 -38.91
N ALA A 1031 -5.01 -33.72 -38.81
CA ALA A 1031 -5.58 -32.39 -38.55
C ALA A 1031 -5.11 -31.37 -39.62
N SER A 1032 -6.06 -30.77 -40.33
CA SER A 1032 -5.81 -29.78 -41.40
C SER A 1032 -5.58 -28.36 -40.89
N ASP A 1033 -5.97 -28.09 -39.65
CA ASP A 1033 -5.85 -26.80 -38.98
C ASP A 1033 -5.85 -27.00 -37.45
N VAL A 1034 -5.62 -25.90 -36.72
CA VAL A 1034 -5.50 -25.88 -35.27
C VAL A 1034 -6.84 -26.23 -34.60
N GLU A 1035 -7.96 -25.87 -35.22
CA GLU A 1035 -9.29 -26.09 -34.65
C GLU A 1035 -9.68 -27.57 -34.76
N ALA A 1036 -9.41 -28.20 -35.90
CA ALA A 1036 -9.52 -29.65 -36.09
C ALA A 1036 -8.56 -30.43 -35.19
N PHE A 1037 -7.38 -29.90 -34.87
CA PHE A 1037 -6.48 -30.52 -33.89
C PHE A 1037 -7.10 -30.54 -32.49
N TRP A 1038 -7.67 -29.44 -32.03
CA TRP A 1038 -8.32 -29.37 -30.71
C TRP A 1038 -9.58 -30.23 -30.60
N GLN A 1039 -10.30 -30.44 -31.70
CA GLN A 1039 -11.46 -31.34 -31.72
C GLN A 1039 -11.07 -32.83 -31.74
N ASN A 1040 -9.85 -33.15 -32.17
CA ASN A 1040 -9.34 -34.52 -32.25
C ASN A 1040 -8.58 -34.96 -30.97
N LEU A 1041 -8.34 -34.03 -30.04
CA LEU A 1041 -7.81 -34.27 -28.69
C LEU A 1041 -8.96 -34.43 -27.70
#